data_AF-M7V1S9-F1
#
_entry.id   AF-M7V1S9-F1
#
_cell.length_a   1.000
_cell.length_b   1.000
_cell.length_c   1.000
_cell.angle_alpha   90.00
_cell.angle_beta   90.00
_cell.angle_gamma   90.00
#
_symmetry.space_group_name_H-M   'P 1'
#
loop_
_entity.id
_entity.type
_entity.pdbx_description
1 polymer ?
#
loop_
_entity_poly.entity_id
_entity_poly.type
_entity_poly.pdbx_seq_one_letter_code
_entity_poly.pdbx_strand_id
1 'polypeptide(L)'
;MPIPPNPDIIAFPVTDPKLILSVSETPLDFEVGLEAPLDLYVEIFTLRDNLQTKSKSNVDPVRCGIFTHDFEVIGKSRRSIDLTGANGTKDEINGYRGGNLEFFAEHIGDKDVKSLLLTVAGGDGLTRDNGLKSDVDSDGGNGGDGGTVSVLFGSIVGEAYRKAIQANTDLSIPSRKFPSDFQSITKELVEASSTSEMKVAINLSENLAKLQDALEASDKEGFQNELINILMALSEIDNSVQASFTQSEEVVGGYGGKASSGGTDGKPGKEGTWSAQSILNPEAIWDSKICFVHPLQCRMLLDKAKLYYYVDGEENLAKCLILLQRLRDRLLFLDLRPKSPENEPKLITAYREAELRLFIPSSQEGEELASISDLQAIKDEVDGVLTQLNSGKDYYGYDRYDIPPRRYEAYDEIIVESLKSLKDAEDYYTDYVESSNKEEKRKSYLSNAKAACDTTKASNEILIKLAKEEMRDQKVRIESFTKPMKKMSGDLTTEVGYIKSDIKGHRGVSFSQLLEALGQVFMVPNEPMAVLQGVGLLNESQSKIPDDMGVEYEGSWLLKNVSNISEGLDSIYEGYIVSKVGKIDLLDPGAAKLQITANKLITLLENYNSILKDQTAELKKMLKDYVDVVLKRNAAVVRYNSCLAVMVKCYTESLAQDKVIENLANVERQTVLTMDSPTMTIAMKRIYVAELQNIQSWLYKAQRAYNFEALNPTNVLGEFFRYIDMSQYTYALVEAAHQSLFQAYNEYLDLYTSSRRTFSSHKYFLGEDEVRSIKFNFPDSALLQLNIAPPDPKATNSTFPNMADIRLTRVRLFLPNVTTDDGTLHAALTHLGDETLVDKKNAQITFSHKTYPVDFIYDIATNKPTTDGIIGNMDDPNLYALPGPFATWEINIPKNYNPGLVLSEIDKPYLEFEGIYRPMG
;
A
#
# COMPACT_ATOMS: atom_id res chain seq x y z
N MET A 1 29.45 17.94 12.97
CA MET A 1 28.88 16.74 13.60
C MET A 1 28.44 15.84 12.46
N PRO A 2 28.77 14.55 12.48
CA PRO A 2 28.22 13.61 11.52
C PRO A 2 26.73 13.50 11.85
N ILE A 3 25.90 13.96 10.94
CA ILE A 3 24.44 13.83 11.07
C ILE A 3 24.16 12.36 10.69
N PRO A 4 23.33 11.63 11.45
CA PRO A 4 22.85 10.31 10.99
C PRO A 4 22.33 10.42 9.54
N PRO A 5 22.30 9.33 8.76
CA PRO A 5 21.74 9.36 7.41
C PRO A 5 20.41 10.11 7.45
N ASN A 6 20.33 11.29 6.83
CA ASN A 6 19.02 11.91 6.61
C ASN A 6 18.35 11.03 5.54
N PRO A 7 17.36 10.20 5.91
CA PRO A 7 16.71 9.31 4.95
C PRO A 7 15.98 10.11 3.86
N ASP A 8 15.73 11.40 4.09
CA ASP A 8 14.94 12.21 3.19
C ASP A 8 15.77 13.07 2.25
N ILE A 9 17.06 13.30 2.52
CA ILE A 9 17.91 14.17 1.70
C ILE A 9 19.21 13.47 1.32
N ILE A 10 19.51 13.45 0.03
CA ILE A 10 20.79 13.02 -0.52
C ILE A 10 21.39 14.19 -1.31
N ALA A 11 22.53 14.70 -0.85
CA ALA A 11 23.32 15.70 -1.58
C ALA A 11 24.59 15.04 -2.12
N PHE A 12 24.93 15.30 -3.38
CA PHE A 12 26.09 14.71 -4.01
C PHE A 12 26.80 15.65 -5.01
N PRO A 13 28.14 15.72 -5.00
CA PRO A 13 29.05 15.19 -3.98
C PRO A 13 28.74 15.78 -2.59
N VAL A 14 29.24 15.14 -1.52
CA VAL A 14 28.95 15.59 -0.14
C VAL A 14 29.46 17.02 0.11
N THR A 15 30.57 17.39 -0.54
CA THR A 15 31.09 18.76 -0.57
C THR A 15 30.79 19.35 -1.95
N ASP A 16 30.29 20.58 -2.00
CA ASP A 16 29.90 21.29 -3.23
C ASP A 16 28.95 20.46 -4.11
N PRO A 17 27.73 20.17 -3.62
CA PRO A 17 26.81 19.27 -4.29
C PRO A 17 26.40 19.78 -5.66
N LYS A 18 26.36 18.86 -6.63
CA LYS A 18 25.85 19.07 -7.99
C LYS A 18 24.47 18.46 -8.20
N LEU A 19 24.06 17.56 -7.32
CA LEU A 19 22.75 16.92 -7.29
C LEU A 19 22.23 16.91 -5.86
N ILE A 20 21.00 17.37 -5.65
CA ILE A 20 20.28 17.24 -4.38
C ILE A 20 18.95 16.54 -4.67
N LEU A 21 18.73 15.42 -3.97
CA LEU A 21 17.48 14.68 -3.98
C LEU A 21 16.82 14.85 -2.62
N SER A 22 15.55 15.23 -2.57
CA SER A 22 14.80 15.40 -1.34
C SER A 22 13.41 14.80 -1.43
N VAL A 23 12.99 14.13 -0.35
CA VAL A 23 11.61 13.68 -0.09
C VAL A 23 11.05 14.25 1.22
N SER A 24 11.74 15.28 1.73
CA SER A 24 11.36 16.04 2.92
C SER A 24 10.06 16.81 2.69
N GLU A 25 9.21 16.83 3.72
CA GLU A 25 8.02 17.70 3.78
C GLU A 25 8.38 19.15 4.14
N THR A 26 9.60 19.37 4.65
CA THR A 26 10.14 20.72 4.84
C THR A 26 10.62 21.25 3.49
N PRO A 27 10.17 22.45 3.06
CA PRO A 27 10.61 23.05 1.80
C PRO A 27 12.12 23.26 1.75
N LEU A 28 12.71 22.95 0.61
CA LEU A 28 14.08 23.34 0.31
C LEU A 28 14.09 24.79 -0.21
N ASP A 29 14.94 25.61 0.38
CA ASP A 29 15.21 26.98 -0.07
C ASP A 29 16.71 27.29 -0.02
N PHE A 30 17.09 28.38 -0.68
CA PHE A 30 18.45 28.91 -0.66
C PHE A 30 18.41 30.36 -0.16
N GLU A 31 19.07 30.61 0.98
CA GLU A 31 19.15 31.95 1.57
C GLU A 31 20.23 32.83 0.89
N VAL A 32 21.23 32.24 0.23
CA VAL A 32 22.36 32.97 -0.38
C VAL A 32 22.75 32.37 -1.73
N GLY A 33 22.30 32.99 -2.83
CA GLY A 33 22.76 32.68 -4.19
C GLY A 33 22.50 31.24 -4.66
N LEU A 34 22.99 30.92 -5.85
CA LEU A 34 22.95 29.56 -6.42
C LEU A 34 24.38 29.15 -6.78
N GLU A 35 24.84 28.01 -6.29
CA GLU A 35 26.15 27.44 -6.63
C GLU A 35 26.02 26.43 -7.77
N ALA A 36 25.67 26.91 -8.97
CA ALA A 36 25.54 26.04 -10.14
C ALA A 36 26.93 25.64 -10.71
N PRO A 37 27.10 24.43 -11.30
CA PRO A 37 26.04 23.54 -11.77
C PRO A 37 25.36 22.72 -10.67
N LEU A 38 24.03 22.72 -10.65
CA LEU A 38 23.21 22.07 -9.62
C LEU A 38 21.89 21.56 -10.19
N ASP A 39 21.54 20.32 -9.87
CA ASP A 39 20.23 19.72 -10.11
C ASP A 39 19.51 19.41 -8.80
N LEU A 40 18.23 19.80 -8.72
CA LEU A 40 17.38 19.60 -7.54
C LEU A 40 16.20 18.73 -7.93
N TYR A 41 16.04 17.56 -7.32
CA TYR A 41 14.80 16.78 -7.39
C TYR A 41 14.21 16.72 -5.99
N VAL A 42 13.20 17.53 -5.72
CA VAL A 42 12.69 17.76 -4.37
C VAL A 42 11.17 17.68 -4.32
N GLU A 43 10.58 17.46 -3.15
CA GLU A 43 9.11 17.49 -3.05
C GLU A 43 8.58 18.91 -2.95
N ILE A 44 9.24 19.80 -2.21
CA ILE A 44 8.79 21.18 -2.08
C ILE A 44 9.99 22.10 -2.25
N PHE A 45 9.88 23.05 -3.18
CA PHE A 45 10.87 24.10 -3.38
C PHE A 45 10.26 25.47 -3.18
N THR A 46 10.91 26.29 -2.36
CA THR A 46 10.46 27.65 -2.07
C THR A 46 11.48 28.68 -2.52
N LEU A 47 11.07 29.57 -3.44
CA LEU A 47 11.90 30.69 -3.89
C LEU A 47 11.64 31.91 -2.99
N ARG A 48 12.54 32.14 -2.02
CA ARG A 48 12.46 33.28 -1.08
C ARG A 48 13.19 34.53 -1.59
N ASP A 49 14.35 34.34 -2.19
CA ASP A 49 15.25 35.39 -2.67
C ASP A 49 15.68 35.14 -4.12
N ASN A 50 16.31 36.14 -4.73
CA ASN A 50 16.85 35.99 -6.09
C ASN A 50 18.07 35.06 -6.06
N LEU A 51 18.01 34.02 -6.89
CA LEU A 51 19.08 33.05 -7.08
C LEU A 51 19.89 33.44 -8.31
N GLN A 52 21.21 33.58 -8.17
CA GLN A 52 22.06 34.04 -9.27
C GLN A 52 23.38 33.26 -9.33
N THR A 53 23.74 32.82 -10.53
CA THR A 53 25.08 32.32 -10.90
C THR A 53 25.48 32.92 -12.24
N LYS A 54 26.74 33.35 -12.41
CA LYS A 54 27.20 33.84 -13.73
C LYS A 54 27.87 32.74 -14.54
N SER A 55 27.44 32.55 -15.79
CA SER A 55 28.08 31.63 -16.73
C SER A 55 29.40 32.21 -17.24
N LYS A 56 30.49 31.43 -17.16
CA LYS A 56 31.86 31.85 -17.56
C LYS A 56 32.46 30.97 -18.66
N SER A 57 31.61 30.29 -19.43
CA SER A 57 32.03 29.40 -20.51
C SER A 57 31.08 29.49 -21.69
N ASN A 58 31.65 29.57 -22.90
CA ASN A 58 30.89 29.59 -24.15
C ASN A 58 30.66 28.18 -24.73
N VAL A 59 31.46 27.21 -24.30
CA VAL A 59 31.39 25.81 -24.75
C VAL A 59 30.53 24.99 -23.80
N ASP A 60 30.72 25.19 -22.49
CA ASP A 60 30.04 24.48 -21.41
C ASP A 60 29.37 25.49 -20.45
N PRO A 61 28.30 26.17 -20.89
CA PRO A 61 27.62 27.18 -20.08
C PRO A 61 27.05 26.55 -18.79
N VAL A 62 26.93 27.36 -17.73
CA VAL A 62 26.45 26.88 -16.43
C VAL A 62 25.04 26.31 -16.55
N ARG A 63 24.73 25.20 -15.85
CA ARG A 63 23.42 24.54 -15.90
C ARG A 63 22.78 24.47 -14.53
N CYS A 64 21.49 24.76 -14.43
CA CYS A 64 20.68 24.49 -13.24
C CYS A 64 19.43 23.71 -13.62
N GLY A 65 19.11 22.67 -12.85
CA GLY A 65 17.85 21.93 -12.95
C GLY A 65 17.06 22.06 -11.66
N ILE A 66 15.78 22.42 -11.75
CA ILE A 66 14.86 22.47 -10.61
C ILE A 66 13.65 21.62 -10.96
N PHE A 67 13.52 20.49 -10.28
CA PHE A 67 12.48 19.50 -10.47
C PHE A 67 11.76 19.32 -9.13
N THR A 68 10.51 19.76 -9.03
CA THR A 68 9.77 19.78 -7.77
C THR A 68 8.34 19.25 -7.91
N HIS A 69 7.78 18.68 -6.84
CA HIS A 69 6.35 18.42 -6.78
C HIS A 69 5.59 19.75 -6.63
N ASP A 70 5.86 20.47 -5.54
CA ASP A 70 5.27 21.78 -5.25
C ASP A 70 6.30 22.90 -5.41
N PHE A 71 5.90 24.00 -6.04
CA PHE A 71 6.71 25.21 -6.18
C PHE A 71 6.00 26.44 -5.64
N GLU A 72 6.66 27.19 -4.77
CA GLU A 72 6.11 28.42 -4.18
C GLU A 72 7.07 29.60 -4.30
N VAL A 73 6.54 30.78 -4.60
CA VAL A 73 7.30 32.04 -4.52
C VAL A 73 6.85 32.84 -3.31
N ILE A 74 7.76 33.08 -2.38
CA ILE A 74 7.46 33.83 -1.16
C ILE A 74 7.88 35.29 -1.31
N GLY A 75 6.90 36.19 -1.22
CA GLY A 75 7.13 37.63 -1.25
C GLY A 75 6.06 38.37 -2.06
N LYS A 76 6.14 39.71 -2.05
CA LYS A 76 5.25 40.58 -2.84
C LYS A 76 5.88 41.06 -4.15
N SER A 77 7.18 40.82 -4.31
CA SER A 77 7.98 41.25 -5.46
C SER A 77 8.41 40.04 -6.27
N ARG A 78 8.54 40.23 -7.58
CA ARG A 78 9.05 39.21 -8.49
C ARG A 78 10.43 38.69 -8.02
N ARG A 79 10.64 37.38 -8.13
CA ARG A 79 11.89 36.69 -7.79
C ARG A 79 12.50 36.07 -9.03
N SER A 80 13.83 36.12 -9.13
CA SER A 80 14.57 35.65 -10.30
C SER A 80 15.44 34.43 -10.02
N ILE A 81 15.52 33.54 -11.00
CA ILE A 81 16.57 32.52 -11.12
C ILE A 81 17.41 32.93 -12.34
N ASP A 82 18.62 33.42 -12.08
CA ASP A 82 19.47 34.11 -13.06
C ASP A 82 20.78 33.35 -13.31
N LEU A 83 20.94 32.83 -14.53
CA LEU A 83 22.16 32.19 -15.03
C LEU A 83 22.86 33.01 -16.13
N THR A 84 22.73 34.33 -16.11
CA THR A 84 23.28 35.24 -17.13
C THR A 84 24.79 35.05 -17.32
N GLY A 85 25.25 35.23 -18.56
CA GLY A 85 26.67 35.24 -18.90
C GLY A 85 27.46 36.31 -18.13
N ALA A 86 28.70 36.00 -17.76
CA ALA A 86 29.61 36.99 -17.22
C ALA A 86 29.94 38.03 -18.30
N ASN A 87 30.04 39.29 -17.90
CA ASN A 87 30.43 40.36 -18.81
C ASN A 87 31.91 40.23 -19.20
N GLY A 88 32.23 40.76 -20.37
CA GLY A 88 33.60 40.90 -20.85
C GLY A 88 34.46 41.70 -19.88
N THR A 89 35.69 41.25 -19.72
CA THR A 89 36.72 41.85 -18.88
C THR A 89 37.91 42.28 -19.75
N LYS A 90 38.93 42.88 -19.14
CA LYS A 90 40.14 43.28 -19.88
C LYS A 90 40.90 42.10 -20.50
N ASP A 91 40.82 40.93 -19.86
CA ASP A 91 41.53 39.72 -20.28
C ASP A 91 40.72 38.88 -21.30
N GLU A 92 39.39 38.96 -21.23
CA GLU A 92 38.46 38.37 -22.21
C GLU A 92 37.42 39.42 -22.56
N ILE A 93 37.57 40.09 -23.71
CA ILE A 93 36.77 41.26 -24.04
C ILE A 93 35.30 40.90 -24.33
N ASN A 94 35.02 39.69 -24.80
CA ASN A 94 33.67 39.29 -25.15
C ASN A 94 32.87 38.87 -23.91
N GLY A 95 31.58 39.13 -23.93
CA GLY A 95 30.66 38.56 -22.95
C GLY A 95 30.50 37.06 -23.15
N TYR A 96 30.22 36.35 -22.05
CA TYR A 96 29.99 34.91 -22.07
C TYR A 96 28.55 34.57 -22.40
N ARG A 97 28.34 33.36 -22.93
CA ARG A 97 27.01 32.81 -23.19
C ARG A 97 26.22 32.61 -21.90
N GLY A 98 24.91 32.90 -21.94
CA GLY A 98 23.97 32.58 -20.86
C GLY A 98 23.88 31.07 -20.57
N GLY A 99 23.45 30.74 -19.36
CA GLY A 99 23.33 29.37 -18.86
C GLY A 99 22.20 28.54 -19.48
N ASN A 100 22.08 27.29 -19.04
CA ASN A 100 20.98 26.39 -19.35
C ASN A 100 20.13 26.14 -18.10
N LEU A 101 18.84 26.48 -18.15
CA LEU A 101 17.90 26.28 -17.05
C LEU A 101 16.84 25.26 -17.44
N GLU A 102 16.71 24.21 -16.65
CA GLU A 102 15.63 23.23 -16.74
C GLU A 102 14.73 23.36 -15.53
N PHE A 103 13.43 23.50 -15.77
CA PHE A 103 12.45 23.71 -14.72
C PHE A 103 11.29 22.74 -14.87
N PHE A 104 10.95 22.07 -13.77
CA PHE A 104 9.80 21.21 -13.64
C PHE A 104 9.10 21.43 -12.30
N ALA A 105 7.79 21.66 -12.34
CA ALA A 105 6.92 21.68 -11.18
C ALA A 105 5.68 20.85 -11.48
N GLU A 106 5.35 19.85 -10.66
CA GLU A 106 4.12 19.04 -10.85
C GLU A 106 2.85 19.81 -10.51
N HIS A 107 2.96 20.70 -9.52
CA HIS A 107 1.89 21.54 -9.02
C HIS A 107 2.41 22.98 -8.89
N ILE A 108 1.99 23.84 -9.83
CA ILE A 108 2.28 25.27 -9.77
C ILE A 108 1.04 26.11 -10.11
N GLY A 109 0.84 27.17 -9.34
CA GLY A 109 -0.23 28.15 -9.55
C GLY A 109 0.19 29.31 -10.43
N ASP A 110 -0.77 29.89 -11.16
CA ASP A 110 -0.57 31.08 -12.01
C ASP A 110 0.01 32.28 -11.23
N LYS A 111 -0.36 32.42 -9.94
CA LYS A 111 0.17 33.44 -9.04
C LYS A 111 1.69 33.32 -8.86
N ASP A 112 2.18 32.11 -8.64
CA ASP A 112 3.60 31.84 -8.40
C ASP A 112 4.41 32.04 -9.68
N VAL A 113 3.88 31.58 -10.82
CA VAL A 113 4.50 31.84 -12.14
C VAL A 113 4.60 33.34 -12.44
N LYS A 114 3.54 34.12 -12.21
CA LYS A 114 3.58 35.59 -12.39
C LYS A 114 4.59 36.30 -11.48
N SER A 115 4.96 35.66 -10.37
CA SER A 115 5.94 36.17 -9.41
C SER A 115 7.36 35.65 -9.70
N LEU A 116 7.55 34.82 -10.72
CA LEU A 116 8.81 34.22 -11.13
C LEU A 116 9.42 34.95 -12.34
N LEU A 117 10.75 34.99 -12.41
CA LEU A 117 11.53 35.41 -13.57
C LEU A 117 12.65 34.39 -13.81
N LEU A 118 12.76 33.88 -15.02
CA LEU A 118 13.80 32.94 -15.43
C LEU A 118 14.73 33.65 -16.42
N THR A 119 15.94 33.99 -15.97
CA THR A 119 16.89 34.80 -16.71
C THR A 119 18.11 33.98 -17.13
N VAL A 120 18.40 33.93 -18.43
CA VAL A 120 19.61 33.28 -19.00
C VAL A 120 20.23 34.17 -20.08
N ALA A 121 20.35 35.47 -19.81
CA ALA A 121 20.86 36.43 -20.78
C ALA A 121 22.35 36.20 -21.11
N GLY A 122 22.80 36.65 -22.28
CA GLY A 122 24.22 36.74 -22.60
C GLY A 122 24.91 37.86 -21.81
N GLY A 123 26.19 37.67 -21.49
CA GLY A 123 26.98 38.72 -20.85
C GLY A 123 27.30 39.86 -21.81
N ASP A 124 27.42 41.08 -21.29
CA ASP A 124 27.76 42.24 -22.10
C ASP A 124 29.23 42.23 -22.51
N GLY A 125 29.54 42.65 -23.73
CA GLY A 125 30.90 42.87 -24.17
C GLY A 125 31.56 44.06 -23.46
N LEU A 126 32.87 43.99 -23.26
CA LEU A 126 33.63 45.06 -22.59
C LEU A 126 33.52 46.38 -23.37
N THR A 127 33.05 47.42 -22.71
CA THR A 127 33.12 48.80 -23.20
C THR A 127 34.45 49.43 -22.78
N ARG A 128 35.19 50.01 -23.74
CA ARG A 128 36.49 50.67 -23.52
C ARG A 128 36.31 52.10 -23.02
N ASP A 129 37.17 52.53 -22.10
CA ASP A 129 37.20 53.92 -21.62
C ASP A 129 37.85 54.86 -22.65
N ASN A 130 37.19 55.98 -22.94
CA ASN A 130 37.71 57.04 -23.82
C ASN A 130 38.61 58.07 -23.11
N GLY A 131 39.32 57.66 -22.05
CA GLY A 131 40.21 58.54 -21.29
C GLY A 131 41.50 58.90 -22.05
N LEU A 132 42.09 60.07 -21.76
CA LEU A 132 43.34 60.62 -22.38
C LEU A 132 44.61 59.74 -22.25
N LYS A 133 44.50 58.52 -21.68
CA LYS A 133 45.57 57.51 -21.56
C LYS A 133 45.11 56.11 -22.00
N SER A 134 44.03 55.97 -22.77
CA SER A 134 43.62 54.66 -23.31
C SER A 134 44.37 54.30 -24.60
N ASP A 135 44.56 53.00 -24.82
CA ASP A 135 45.14 52.45 -26.04
C ASP A 135 44.25 52.86 -27.23
N VAL A 136 44.80 53.71 -28.10
CA VAL A 136 44.17 54.14 -29.35
C VAL A 136 43.96 52.90 -30.23
N ASP A 137 42.82 52.81 -30.93
CA ASP A 137 42.45 51.69 -31.81
C ASP A 137 42.14 50.34 -31.12
N SER A 138 41.66 50.35 -29.87
CA SER A 138 41.19 49.12 -29.21
C SER A 138 39.69 48.85 -29.44
N ASP A 139 39.38 47.64 -29.93
CA ASP A 139 38.02 47.15 -30.18
C ASP A 139 37.20 46.95 -28.89
N GLY A 140 35.88 47.12 -29.04
CA GLY A 140 34.89 46.72 -28.06
C GLY A 140 34.63 45.21 -28.13
N GLY A 141 34.27 44.60 -27.00
CA GLY A 141 33.94 43.17 -26.97
C GLY A 141 32.57 42.86 -27.55
N ASN A 142 32.40 41.69 -28.18
CA ASN A 142 31.06 41.23 -28.57
C ASN A 142 30.24 40.83 -27.33
N GLY A 143 28.93 40.99 -27.39
CA GLY A 143 28.02 40.41 -26.41
C GLY A 143 27.95 38.89 -26.54
N GLY A 144 27.77 38.20 -25.42
CA GLY A 144 27.57 36.75 -25.39
C GLY A 144 26.18 36.37 -25.91
N ASP A 145 26.07 35.17 -26.48
CA ASP A 145 24.76 34.63 -26.89
C ASP A 145 23.87 34.34 -25.65
N GLY A 146 22.56 34.41 -25.82
CA GLY A 146 21.59 33.97 -24.82
C GLY A 146 21.69 32.47 -24.54
N GLY A 147 21.19 32.09 -23.38
CA GLY A 147 21.15 30.71 -22.90
C GLY A 147 19.90 29.94 -23.34
N THR A 148 19.60 28.87 -22.62
CA THR A 148 18.42 28.02 -22.87
C THR A 148 17.57 27.94 -21.64
N VAL A 149 16.25 28.09 -21.77
CA VAL A 149 15.28 27.70 -20.73
C VAL A 149 14.32 26.66 -21.29
N SER A 150 14.15 25.57 -20.57
CA SER A 150 13.15 24.54 -20.86
C SER A 150 12.29 24.30 -19.63
N VAL A 151 10.98 24.51 -19.78
CA VAL A 151 9.98 24.37 -18.73
C VAL A 151 9.03 23.23 -19.10
N LEU A 152 8.85 22.29 -18.18
CA LEU A 152 7.73 21.35 -18.17
C LEU A 152 6.93 21.62 -16.89
N PHE A 153 5.61 21.65 -16.92
CA PHE A 153 4.84 21.96 -15.71
C PHE A 153 3.52 21.21 -15.64
N GLY A 154 3.06 20.92 -14.44
CA GLY A 154 1.67 20.64 -14.12
C GLY A 154 1.08 21.79 -13.32
N SER A 155 -0.20 22.03 -13.54
CA SER A 155 -0.94 23.10 -12.88
C SER A 155 -1.82 22.55 -11.75
N ILE A 156 -2.36 23.46 -10.94
CA ILE A 156 -3.27 23.13 -9.83
C ILE A 156 -4.51 22.32 -10.22
N VAL A 157 -4.81 22.23 -11.52
CA VAL A 157 -5.95 21.47 -12.07
C VAL A 157 -5.62 20.03 -12.43
N GLY A 158 -4.36 19.60 -12.32
CA GLY A 158 -3.90 18.33 -12.86
C GLY A 158 -4.64 17.10 -12.33
N GLU A 159 -4.91 17.04 -11.03
CA GLU A 159 -5.65 15.90 -10.43
C GLU A 159 -7.09 15.85 -10.94
N ALA A 160 -7.83 16.96 -10.86
CA ALA A 160 -9.20 17.05 -11.37
C ALA A 160 -9.28 16.73 -12.87
N TYR A 161 -8.30 17.20 -13.66
CA TYR A 161 -8.23 16.93 -15.09
C TYR A 161 -8.07 15.43 -15.38
N ARG A 162 -7.15 14.76 -14.66
CA ARG A 162 -6.95 13.30 -14.78
C ARG A 162 -8.22 12.52 -14.42
N LYS A 163 -8.89 12.87 -13.31
CA LYS A 163 -10.15 12.21 -12.90
C LYS A 163 -11.27 12.40 -13.93
N ALA A 164 -11.38 13.59 -14.52
CA ALA A 164 -12.35 13.87 -15.57
C ALA A 164 -12.03 13.12 -16.88
N ILE A 165 -10.76 13.03 -17.28
CA ILE A 165 -10.33 12.20 -18.42
C ILE A 165 -10.65 10.74 -18.15
N GLN A 166 -10.27 10.21 -16.99
CA GLN A 166 -10.52 8.82 -16.62
C GLN A 166 -12.01 8.50 -16.70
N ALA A 167 -12.86 9.33 -16.10
CA ALA A 167 -14.31 9.18 -16.19
C ALA A 167 -14.80 9.19 -17.64
N ASN A 168 -14.28 10.10 -18.48
CA ASN A 168 -14.68 10.17 -19.88
C ASN A 168 -14.20 8.95 -20.71
N THR A 169 -12.99 8.44 -20.44
CA THR A 169 -12.45 7.23 -21.08
C THR A 169 -13.23 6.00 -20.63
N ASP A 170 -13.54 5.87 -19.34
CA ASP A 170 -14.28 4.75 -18.77
C ASP A 170 -15.69 4.62 -19.38
N LEU A 171 -16.32 5.73 -19.81
CA LEU A 171 -17.62 5.70 -20.52
C LEU A 171 -17.58 4.89 -21.83
N SER A 172 -16.40 4.72 -22.41
CA SER A 172 -16.17 3.97 -23.65
C SER A 172 -15.82 2.50 -23.41
N ILE A 173 -15.62 2.08 -22.15
CA ILE A 173 -15.22 0.71 -21.81
C ILE A 173 -16.48 -0.16 -21.66
N PRO A 174 -16.65 -1.24 -22.47
CA PRO A 174 -17.86 -2.07 -22.43
C PRO A 174 -18.13 -2.81 -21.11
N SER A 175 -17.09 -3.05 -20.31
CA SER A 175 -17.21 -3.71 -19.00
C SER A 175 -17.68 -2.78 -17.88
N ARG A 176 -17.71 -1.45 -18.09
CA ARG A 176 -18.17 -0.47 -17.11
C ARG A 176 -19.66 -0.16 -17.29
N LYS A 177 -20.44 -0.27 -16.22
CA LYS A 177 -21.89 -0.01 -16.16
C LYS A 177 -22.17 1.41 -15.65
N PHE A 178 -22.89 2.19 -16.45
CA PHE A 178 -23.39 3.51 -16.03
C PHE A 178 -24.82 3.39 -15.45
N PRO A 179 -25.18 4.10 -14.36
CA PRO A 179 -24.35 5.06 -13.60
C PRO A 179 -23.51 4.43 -12.46
N SER A 180 -23.73 3.15 -12.13
CA SER A 180 -23.18 2.54 -10.91
C SER A 180 -21.67 2.66 -10.77
N ASP A 181 -20.93 2.42 -11.86
CA ASP A 181 -19.47 2.35 -11.84
C ASP A 181 -18.79 3.72 -11.91
N PHE A 182 -19.60 4.80 -11.95
CA PHE A 182 -19.13 6.18 -12.14
C PHE A 182 -19.32 7.04 -10.88
N GLN A 183 -19.86 6.49 -9.79
CA GLN A 183 -20.10 7.23 -8.55
C GLN A 183 -18.78 7.63 -7.85
N SER A 184 -17.86 6.69 -7.65
CA SER A 184 -16.56 6.95 -7.01
C SER A 184 -15.76 7.99 -7.79
N ILE A 185 -15.59 7.79 -9.10
CA ILE A 185 -14.79 8.71 -9.92
C ILE A 185 -15.41 10.11 -9.98
N THR A 186 -16.74 10.22 -9.95
CA THR A 186 -17.44 11.51 -9.88
C THR A 186 -17.19 12.19 -8.54
N LYS A 187 -17.23 11.45 -7.44
CA LYS A 187 -16.93 11.97 -6.10
C LYS A 187 -15.47 12.43 -5.99
N GLU A 188 -14.53 11.60 -6.45
CA GLU A 188 -13.10 11.93 -6.51
C GLU A 188 -12.85 13.19 -7.34
N LEU A 189 -13.53 13.33 -8.49
CA LEU A 189 -13.46 14.54 -9.30
C LEU A 189 -13.99 15.77 -8.55
N VAL A 190 -15.11 15.66 -7.84
CA VAL A 190 -15.68 16.75 -7.03
C VAL A 190 -14.73 17.14 -5.89
N GLU A 191 -14.11 16.17 -5.24
CA GLU A 191 -13.13 16.38 -4.17
C GLU A 191 -11.86 17.07 -4.70
N ALA A 192 -11.29 16.55 -5.80
CA ALA A 192 -10.14 17.15 -6.49
C ALA A 192 -10.45 18.58 -6.99
N SER A 193 -11.71 18.85 -7.36
CA SER A 193 -12.16 20.18 -7.79
C SER A 193 -12.45 21.15 -6.64
N SER A 194 -12.40 20.68 -5.39
CA SER A 194 -12.84 21.42 -4.20
C SER A 194 -11.70 22.04 -3.38
N THR A 195 -10.46 21.99 -3.87
CA THR A 195 -9.31 22.61 -3.20
C THR A 195 -9.46 24.13 -3.11
N SER A 196 -8.88 24.73 -2.07
CA SER A 196 -8.97 26.18 -1.84
C SER A 196 -8.39 26.98 -3.01
N GLU A 197 -7.27 26.52 -3.56
CA GLU A 197 -6.62 27.12 -4.73
C GLU A 197 -7.48 27.02 -5.98
N MET A 198 -8.07 25.85 -6.24
CA MET A 198 -8.91 25.66 -7.42
C MET A 198 -10.19 26.50 -7.34
N LYS A 199 -10.83 26.60 -6.17
CA LYS A 199 -12.00 27.47 -5.97
C LYS A 199 -11.72 28.95 -6.20
N VAL A 200 -10.49 29.40 -5.96
CA VAL A 200 -10.06 30.78 -6.26
C VAL A 200 -9.79 30.95 -7.75
N ALA A 201 -9.23 29.93 -8.40
CA ALA A 201 -8.88 29.98 -9.81
C ALA A 201 -10.10 29.80 -10.75
N ILE A 202 -11.05 28.94 -10.38
CA ILE A 202 -12.19 28.58 -11.22
C ILE A 202 -13.43 28.19 -10.40
N ASN A 203 -14.61 28.58 -10.88
CA ASN A 203 -15.87 28.15 -10.28
C ASN A 203 -16.52 27.04 -11.11
N LEU A 204 -16.37 25.80 -10.66
CA LEU A 204 -16.99 24.61 -11.27
C LEU A 204 -18.29 24.17 -10.59
N SER A 205 -18.82 24.94 -9.63
CA SER A 205 -19.93 24.48 -8.78
C SER A 205 -21.18 24.08 -9.59
N GLU A 206 -21.52 24.86 -10.63
CA GLU A 206 -22.68 24.57 -11.48
C GLU A 206 -22.45 23.32 -12.35
N ASN A 207 -21.24 23.19 -12.92
CA ASN A 207 -20.85 22.05 -13.73
C ASN A 207 -20.87 20.75 -12.91
N LEU A 208 -20.26 20.76 -11.72
CA LEU A 208 -20.24 19.61 -10.82
C LEU A 208 -21.63 19.21 -10.33
N ALA A 209 -22.52 20.19 -10.08
CA ALA A 209 -23.91 19.91 -9.73
C ALA A 209 -24.65 19.23 -10.90
N LYS A 210 -24.53 19.74 -12.12
CA LYS A 210 -25.13 19.13 -13.32
C LYS A 210 -24.57 17.73 -13.60
N LEU A 211 -23.28 17.51 -13.33
CA LEU A 211 -22.64 16.21 -13.46
C LEU A 211 -23.24 15.20 -12.49
N GLN A 212 -23.44 15.59 -11.22
CA GLN A 212 -24.12 14.78 -10.21
C GLN A 212 -25.58 14.52 -10.57
N ASP A 213 -26.32 15.55 -11.00
CA ASP A 213 -27.72 15.42 -11.44
C ASP A 213 -27.86 14.42 -12.61
N ALA A 214 -26.96 14.49 -13.60
CA ALA A 214 -26.94 13.56 -14.73
C ALA A 214 -26.63 12.13 -14.30
N LEU A 215 -25.72 11.95 -13.33
CA LEU A 215 -25.40 10.64 -12.77
C LEU A 215 -26.60 10.04 -12.03
N GLU A 216 -27.27 10.82 -11.18
CA GLU A 216 -28.49 10.40 -10.45
C GLU A 216 -29.65 10.09 -11.41
N ALA A 217 -29.79 10.89 -12.47
CA ALA A 217 -30.80 10.69 -13.52
C ALA A 217 -30.49 9.52 -14.47
N SER A 218 -29.31 8.88 -14.35
CA SER A 218 -28.82 7.89 -15.32
C SER A 218 -28.75 8.42 -16.76
N ASP A 219 -28.49 9.72 -16.93
CA ASP A 219 -28.28 10.38 -18.23
C ASP A 219 -26.80 10.33 -18.65
N LYS A 220 -26.43 9.31 -19.42
CA LYS A 220 -25.06 9.10 -19.88
C LYS A 220 -24.56 10.22 -20.80
N GLU A 221 -25.43 10.76 -21.65
CA GLU A 221 -25.05 11.80 -22.61
C GLU A 221 -24.90 13.15 -21.91
N GLY A 222 -25.81 13.49 -21.00
CA GLY A 222 -25.68 14.66 -20.12
C GLY A 222 -24.42 14.60 -19.26
N PHE A 223 -24.11 13.44 -18.68
CA PHE A 223 -22.90 13.22 -17.89
C PHE A 223 -21.64 13.42 -18.74
N GLN A 224 -21.59 12.86 -19.94
CA GLN A 224 -20.45 13.04 -20.85
C GLN A 224 -20.26 14.50 -21.28
N ASN A 225 -21.34 15.19 -21.64
CA ASN A 225 -21.29 16.59 -22.02
C ASN A 225 -20.75 17.47 -20.89
N GLU A 226 -21.14 17.18 -19.66
CA GLU A 226 -20.68 17.93 -18.50
C GLU A 226 -19.21 17.64 -18.16
N LEU A 227 -18.74 16.39 -18.31
CA LEU A 227 -17.31 16.06 -18.25
C LEU A 227 -16.49 16.86 -19.27
N ILE A 228 -16.99 16.98 -20.50
CA ILE A 228 -16.31 17.77 -21.55
C ILE A 228 -16.24 19.25 -21.15
N ASN A 229 -17.33 19.82 -20.62
CA ASN A 229 -17.34 21.21 -20.13
C ASN A 229 -16.31 21.43 -19.01
N ILE A 230 -16.24 20.50 -18.05
CA ILE A 230 -15.25 20.53 -16.96
C ILE A 230 -13.83 20.44 -17.54
N LEU A 231 -13.56 19.53 -18.47
CA LEU A 231 -12.25 19.39 -19.10
C LEU A 231 -11.81 20.65 -19.85
N MET A 232 -12.74 21.31 -20.56
CA MET A 232 -12.46 22.58 -21.24
C MET A 232 -12.11 23.68 -20.22
N ALA A 233 -12.90 23.80 -19.16
CA ALA A 233 -12.72 24.80 -18.11
C ALA A 233 -11.36 24.61 -17.37
N LEU A 234 -10.98 23.37 -17.06
CA LEU A 234 -9.68 23.05 -16.48
C LEU A 234 -8.53 23.36 -17.46
N SER A 235 -8.69 23.05 -18.74
CA SER A 235 -7.68 23.36 -19.78
C SER A 235 -7.44 24.86 -19.94
N GLU A 236 -8.46 25.71 -19.75
CA GLU A 236 -8.28 27.18 -19.79
C GLU A 236 -7.34 27.69 -18.70
N ILE A 237 -7.42 27.12 -17.49
CA ILE A 237 -6.52 27.46 -16.39
C ILE A 237 -5.09 27.03 -16.71
N ASP A 238 -4.91 25.82 -17.21
CA ASP A 238 -3.59 25.31 -17.60
C ASP A 238 -2.94 26.15 -18.72
N ASN A 239 -3.74 26.54 -19.73
CA ASN A 239 -3.31 27.45 -20.80
C ASN A 239 -2.92 28.84 -20.25
N SER A 240 -3.62 29.35 -19.22
CA SER A 240 -3.26 30.60 -18.57
C SER A 240 -1.91 30.50 -17.87
N VAL A 241 -1.64 29.38 -17.17
CA VAL A 241 -0.34 29.12 -16.55
C VAL A 241 0.77 29.08 -17.61
N GLN A 242 0.52 28.38 -18.74
CA GLN A 242 1.46 28.37 -19.87
C GLN A 242 1.74 29.78 -20.41
N ALA A 243 0.71 30.61 -20.56
CA ALA A 243 0.85 31.98 -21.03
C ALA A 243 1.64 32.87 -20.04
N SER A 244 1.47 32.66 -18.74
CA SER A 244 2.23 33.34 -17.69
C SER A 244 3.71 32.96 -17.70
N PHE A 245 4.04 31.69 -18.03
CA PHE A 245 5.43 31.29 -18.23
C PHE A 245 6.10 32.06 -19.39
N THR A 246 5.40 32.26 -20.51
CA THR A 246 5.92 33.08 -21.63
C THR A 246 6.18 34.53 -21.23
N GLN A 247 5.52 35.06 -20.19
CA GLN A 247 5.79 36.39 -19.64
C GLN A 247 6.92 36.40 -18.58
N SER A 248 7.46 35.21 -18.30
CA SER A 248 8.46 34.95 -17.26
C SER A 248 9.86 34.68 -17.77
N GLU A 249 10.10 34.95 -19.06
CA GLU A 249 11.37 34.76 -19.72
C GLU A 249 12.22 36.03 -19.79
N GLU A 250 13.54 35.87 -19.65
CA GLU A 250 14.55 36.84 -20.06
C GLU A 250 15.74 36.08 -20.70
N VAL A 251 15.58 35.75 -21.99
CA VAL A 251 16.51 34.90 -22.76
C VAL A 251 17.28 35.68 -23.84
N VAL A 252 17.72 36.90 -23.52
CA VAL A 252 18.28 37.83 -24.51
C VAL A 252 19.78 37.68 -24.75
N GLY A 253 20.25 38.11 -25.92
CA GLY A 253 21.68 38.25 -26.19
C GLY A 253 22.30 39.42 -25.41
N GLY A 254 23.57 39.29 -25.03
CA GLY A 254 24.31 40.37 -24.38
C GLY A 254 24.58 41.55 -25.33
N TYR A 255 24.74 42.75 -24.79
CA TYR A 255 25.03 43.93 -25.59
C TYR A 255 26.50 43.94 -26.06
N GLY A 256 26.74 44.45 -27.27
CA GLY A 256 28.09 44.72 -27.75
C GLY A 256 28.73 45.90 -27.00
N GLY A 257 29.99 45.74 -26.59
CA GLY A 257 30.77 46.78 -25.94
C GLY A 257 31.21 47.86 -26.92
N LYS A 258 31.32 49.11 -26.45
CA LYS A 258 31.81 50.22 -27.30
C LYS A 258 33.34 50.24 -27.38
N ALA A 259 33.86 50.51 -28.56
CA ALA A 259 35.29 50.66 -28.81
C ALA A 259 35.84 52.01 -28.35
N SER A 260 37.18 52.08 -28.27
CA SER A 260 37.89 53.36 -28.18
C SER A 260 37.91 54.08 -29.54
N SER A 261 38.35 55.34 -29.57
CA SER A 261 38.46 56.09 -30.82
C SER A 261 39.36 55.35 -31.83
N GLY A 262 38.78 54.96 -32.97
CA GLY A 262 39.44 54.24 -34.06
C GLY A 262 39.23 52.72 -34.09
N GLY A 263 38.71 52.11 -33.00
CA GLY A 263 38.34 50.69 -32.95
C GLY A 263 36.91 50.39 -33.43
N THR A 264 36.56 49.10 -33.52
CA THR A 264 35.23 48.62 -33.93
C THR A 264 34.38 48.23 -32.74
N ASP A 265 33.14 48.73 -32.67
CA ASP A 265 32.17 48.33 -31.66
C ASP A 265 31.85 46.83 -31.76
N GLY A 266 31.64 46.20 -30.62
CA GLY A 266 31.24 44.80 -30.55
C GLY A 266 29.84 44.56 -31.09
N LYS A 267 29.62 43.37 -31.63
CA LYS A 267 28.28 42.92 -32.06
C LYS A 267 27.47 42.45 -30.85
N PRO A 268 26.15 42.66 -30.83
CA PRO A 268 25.28 42.01 -29.86
C PRO A 268 25.29 40.49 -30.05
N GLY A 269 25.10 39.75 -28.96
CA GLY A 269 24.90 38.30 -29.01
C GLY A 269 23.55 37.92 -29.62
N LYS A 270 23.40 36.65 -30.00
CA LYS A 270 22.12 36.10 -30.45
C LYS A 270 21.18 35.89 -29.26
N GLU A 271 19.88 35.99 -29.52
CA GLU A 271 18.84 35.56 -28.58
C GLU A 271 18.98 34.07 -28.25
N GLY A 272 18.61 33.70 -27.03
CA GLY A 272 18.57 32.34 -26.52
C GLY A 272 17.34 31.56 -27.01
N THR A 273 17.10 30.41 -26.38
CA THR A 273 15.93 29.56 -26.68
C THR A 273 15.04 29.35 -25.46
N TRP A 274 13.73 29.43 -25.66
CA TRP A 274 12.71 29.24 -24.64
C TRP A 274 11.68 28.19 -25.07
N SER A 275 11.23 27.36 -24.12
CA SER A 275 10.08 26.47 -24.30
C SER A 275 9.36 26.23 -22.98
N ALA A 276 8.02 26.27 -22.99
CA ALA A 276 7.19 25.88 -21.86
C ALA A 276 6.06 24.94 -22.31
N GLN A 277 5.98 23.76 -21.68
CA GLN A 277 5.07 22.68 -22.04
C GLN A 277 4.32 22.16 -20.80
N SER A 278 3.04 21.83 -20.98
CA SER A 278 2.20 21.26 -19.92
C SER A 278 2.25 19.73 -19.93
N ILE A 279 2.31 19.10 -18.75
CA ILE A 279 2.17 17.65 -18.59
C ILE A 279 0.73 17.16 -18.81
N LEU A 280 -0.26 18.05 -18.90
CA LEU A 280 -1.61 17.65 -19.28
C LEU A 280 -1.69 17.18 -20.74
N ASN A 281 -0.67 17.48 -21.55
CA ASN A 281 -0.51 16.94 -22.90
C ASN A 281 0.56 15.82 -22.88
N PRO A 282 0.15 14.53 -22.93
CA PRO A 282 1.08 13.41 -22.92
C PRO A 282 2.10 13.43 -24.06
N GLU A 283 1.72 13.92 -25.25
CA GLU A 283 2.62 14.01 -26.39
C GLU A 283 3.76 15.02 -26.12
N ALA A 284 3.45 16.10 -25.42
CA ALA A 284 4.44 17.11 -25.05
C ALA A 284 5.50 16.55 -24.08
N ILE A 285 5.11 15.65 -23.18
CA ILE A 285 6.06 14.96 -22.28
C ILE A 285 7.10 14.18 -23.09
N TRP A 286 6.67 13.42 -24.10
CA TRP A 286 7.56 12.59 -24.92
C TRP A 286 8.40 13.41 -25.93
N ASP A 287 7.96 14.61 -26.29
CA ASP A 287 8.75 15.59 -27.06
C ASP A 287 9.64 16.50 -26.20
N SER A 288 9.59 16.36 -24.87
CA SER A 288 10.40 17.16 -23.95
C SER A 288 11.88 16.77 -24.00
N LYS A 289 12.76 17.76 -23.77
CA LYS A 289 14.21 17.58 -23.62
C LYS A 289 14.66 17.54 -22.16
N ILE A 290 13.72 17.38 -21.24
CA ILE A 290 13.96 17.51 -19.81
C ILE A 290 13.93 16.13 -19.16
N CYS A 291 14.98 15.77 -18.42
CA CYS A 291 14.99 14.59 -17.54
C CYS A 291 14.29 14.94 -16.22
N PHE A 292 12.95 14.93 -16.22
CA PHE A 292 12.16 15.53 -15.15
C PHE A 292 11.89 14.61 -13.94
N VAL A 293 12.09 13.30 -14.06
CA VAL A 293 11.92 12.33 -12.96
C VAL A 293 13.24 11.63 -12.65
N HIS A 294 13.64 11.64 -11.38
CA HIS A 294 14.85 10.94 -10.94
C HIS A 294 14.50 9.60 -10.28
N PRO A 295 15.00 8.44 -10.78
CA PRO A 295 14.64 7.13 -10.23
C PRO A 295 14.93 6.99 -8.74
N LEU A 296 16.09 7.46 -8.27
CA LEU A 296 16.43 7.41 -6.85
C LEU A 296 15.48 8.24 -5.96
N GLN A 297 15.01 9.40 -6.43
CA GLN A 297 14.10 10.24 -5.66
C GLN A 297 12.72 9.56 -5.55
N CYS A 298 12.21 8.98 -6.64
CA CYS A 298 11.00 8.16 -6.61
C CYS A 298 11.12 6.96 -5.68
N ARG A 299 12.29 6.30 -5.67
CA ARG A 299 12.58 5.20 -4.76
C ARG A 299 12.58 5.64 -3.29
N MET A 300 13.16 6.81 -2.99
CA MET A 300 13.14 7.39 -1.64
C MET A 300 11.71 7.65 -1.16
N LEU A 301 10.83 8.16 -2.02
CA LEU A 301 9.41 8.34 -1.70
C LEU A 301 8.70 7.02 -1.45
N LEU A 302 8.98 6.00 -2.26
CA LEU A 302 8.36 4.67 -2.10
C LEU A 302 8.79 4.04 -0.78
N ASP A 303 10.08 4.12 -0.44
CA ASP A 303 10.61 3.63 0.82
C ASP A 303 9.95 4.37 2.02
N LYS A 304 9.74 5.69 1.91
CA LYS A 304 9.01 6.50 2.91
C LYS A 304 7.53 6.12 3.01
N ALA A 305 6.85 5.89 1.88
CA ALA A 305 5.46 5.46 1.86
C ALA A 305 5.27 4.08 2.51
N LYS A 306 6.19 3.14 2.24
CA LYS A 306 6.21 1.81 2.87
C LYS A 306 6.44 1.90 4.38
N LEU A 307 7.27 2.83 4.84
CA LEU A 307 7.49 3.08 6.27
C LEU A 307 6.19 3.53 6.97
N TYR A 308 5.44 4.45 6.36
CA TYR A 308 4.13 4.84 6.87
C TYR A 308 3.13 3.68 6.88
N TYR A 309 3.15 2.82 5.85
CA TYR A 309 2.30 1.63 5.81
C TYR A 309 2.64 0.64 6.94
N TYR A 310 3.94 0.46 7.23
CA TYR A 310 4.41 -0.42 8.28
C TYR A 310 3.91 -0.03 9.68
N VAL A 311 4.02 1.25 10.03
CA VAL A 311 3.66 1.75 11.38
C VAL A 311 2.17 1.57 11.68
N ASP A 312 1.36 1.52 10.62
CA ASP A 312 -0.11 1.41 10.68
C ASP A 312 -0.75 2.64 11.38
N GLY A 313 -2.08 2.68 11.42
CA GLY A 313 -2.88 3.78 11.97
C GLY A 313 -3.40 4.73 10.89
N GLU A 314 -4.59 5.29 11.13
CA GLU A 314 -5.35 6.04 10.12
C GLU A 314 -4.56 7.22 9.51
N GLU A 315 -3.86 7.99 10.33
CA GLU A 315 -3.05 9.13 9.89
C GLU A 315 -1.85 8.69 9.02
N ASN A 316 -1.16 7.60 9.41
CA ASN A 316 -0.02 7.09 8.64
C ASN A 316 -0.48 6.40 7.34
N LEU A 317 -1.58 5.66 7.38
CA LEU A 317 -2.18 5.07 6.17
C LEU A 317 -2.61 6.15 5.17
N ALA A 318 -3.17 7.26 5.65
CA ALA A 318 -3.49 8.41 4.80
C ALA A 318 -2.23 9.00 4.14
N LYS A 319 -1.15 9.21 4.91
CA LYS A 319 0.14 9.67 4.39
C LYS A 319 0.73 8.69 3.37
N CYS A 320 0.67 7.39 3.65
CA CYS A 320 1.09 6.33 2.72
C CYS A 320 0.33 6.41 1.39
N LEU A 321 -1.00 6.47 1.45
CA LEU A 321 -1.86 6.57 0.27
C LEU A 321 -1.54 7.80 -0.57
N ILE A 322 -1.40 8.97 0.06
CA ILE A 322 -1.05 10.22 -0.62
C ILE A 322 0.28 10.08 -1.37
N LEU A 323 1.32 9.54 -0.74
CA LEU A 323 2.63 9.36 -1.38
C LEU A 323 2.60 8.33 -2.51
N LEU A 324 1.90 7.21 -2.34
CA LEU A 324 1.77 6.18 -3.38
C LEU A 324 0.98 6.70 -4.59
N GLN A 325 -0.11 7.45 -4.37
CA GLN A 325 -0.88 8.08 -5.43
C GLN A 325 -0.05 9.12 -6.18
N ARG A 326 0.67 9.98 -5.45
CA ARG A 326 1.62 10.95 -6.03
C ARG A 326 2.66 10.27 -6.91
N LEU A 327 3.29 9.21 -6.42
CA LEU A 327 4.27 8.44 -7.20
C LEU A 327 3.65 7.80 -8.44
N ARG A 328 2.46 7.20 -8.31
CA ARG A 328 1.75 6.60 -9.44
C ARG A 328 1.44 7.64 -10.52
N ASP A 329 1.00 8.83 -10.11
CA ASP A 329 0.72 9.95 -11.02
C ASP A 329 2.00 10.47 -11.71
N ARG A 330 3.09 10.66 -10.95
CA ARG A 330 4.41 11.07 -11.48
C ARG A 330 4.93 10.08 -12.53
N LEU A 331 4.67 8.79 -12.36
CA LEU A 331 5.15 7.72 -13.24
C LEU A 331 4.17 7.36 -14.35
N LEU A 332 3.00 8.01 -14.41
CA LEU A 332 1.95 7.69 -15.39
C LEU A 332 2.39 7.85 -16.84
N PHE A 333 3.35 8.74 -17.12
CA PHE A 333 3.86 8.96 -18.48
C PHE A 333 4.42 7.69 -19.11
N LEU A 334 4.93 6.73 -18.32
CA LEU A 334 5.46 5.45 -18.79
C LEU A 334 4.39 4.60 -19.51
N ASP A 335 3.14 4.66 -19.04
CA ASP A 335 2.01 3.94 -19.64
C ASP A 335 1.56 4.59 -20.96
N LEU A 336 1.91 5.86 -21.15
CA LEU A 336 1.56 6.68 -22.32
C LEU A 336 2.68 6.68 -23.37
N ARG A 337 3.64 5.76 -23.27
CA ARG A 337 4.74 5.63 -24.23
C ARG A 337 4.20 5.37 -25.65
N PRO A 338 4.66 6.14 -26.66
CA PRO A 338 4.33 5.87 -28.06
C PRO A 338 4.72 4.44 -28.45
N LYS A 339 3.75 3.64 -28.94
CA LYS A 339 3.94 2.20 -29.21
C LYS A 339 4.88 1.89 -30.39
N SER A 340 5.00 2.82 -31.36
CA SER A 340 5.86 2.68 -32.54
C SER A 340 6.29 4.06 -33.07
N PRO A 341 7.21 4.76 -32.39
CA PRO A 341 7.62 6.08 -32.86
C PRO A 341 8.54 5.95 -34.09
N GLU A 342 8.35 6.80 -35.10
CA GLU A 342 9.19 6.81 -36.32
C GLU A 342 10.65 7.16 -36.02
N ASN A 343 10.89 7.93 -34.95
CA ASN A 343 12.19 8.32 -34.43
C ASN A 343 12.25 8.10 -32.90
N GLU A 344 13.43 7.99 -32.31
CA GLU A 344 13.56 7.93 -30.85
C GLU A 344 12.94 9.20 -30.21
N PRO A 345 12.03 9.06 -29.21
CA PRO A 345 11.44 10.22 -28.55
C PRO A 345 12.51 11.10 -27.89
N LYS A 346 12.36 12.43 -27.97
CA LYS A 346 13.33 13.39 -27.40
C LYS A 346 13.54 13.19 -25.90
N LEU A 347 12.51 12.74 -25.19
CA LEU A 347 12.61 12.42 -23.77
C LEU A 347 13.63 11.31 -23.52
N ILE A 348 13.66 10.25 -24.34
CA ILE A 348 14.62 9.16 -24.19
C ILE A 348 16.05 9.68 -24.39
N THR A 349 16.27 10.54 -25.39
CA THR A 349 17.57 11.21 -25.58
C THR A 349 17.95 12.07 -24.36
N ALA A 350 17.00 12.82 -23.79
CA ALA A 350 17.24 13.63 -22.59
C ALA A 350 17.66 12.80 -21.37
N TYR A 351 17.01 11.65 -21.13
CA TYR A 351 17.43 10.72 -20.08
C TYR A 351 18.83 10.18 -20.34
N ARG A 352 19.11 9.73 -21.56
CA ARG A 352 20.43 9.20 -21.96
C ARG A 352 21.56 10.21 -21.75
N GLU A 353 21.34 11.47 -22.11
CA GLU A 353 22.32 12.56 -21.91
C GLU A 353 22.46 12.95 -20.42
N ALA A 354 21.42 12.71 -19.61
CA ALA A 354 21.40 13.07 -18.20
C ALA A 354 21.98 12.00 -17.27
N GLU A 355 21.97 10.71 -17.62
CA GLU A 355 22.37 9.60 -16.73
C GLU A 355 23.71 9.85 -16.02
N LEU A 356 24.78 10.14 -16.77
CA LEU A 356 26.11 10.39 -16.20
C LEU A 356 26.15 11.62 -15.30
N ARG A 357 25.44 12.69 -15.68
CA ARG A 357 25.37 13.95 -14.92
C ARG A 357 24.58 13.78 -13.62
N LEU A 358 23.54 12.96 -13.66
CA LEU A 358 22.69 12.62 -12.52
C LEU A 358 23.22 11.42 -11.73
N PHE A 359 24.41 10.93 -12.07
CA PHE A 359 25.08 9.80 -11.42
C PHE A 359 24.26 8.50 -11.43
N ILE A 360 23.50 8.30 -12.49
CA ILE A 360 22.80 7.06 -12.80
C ILE A 360 23.75 6.17 -13.63
N PRO A 361 23.94 4.89 -13.27
CA PRO A 361 24.78 3.99 -14.05
C PRO A 361 24.21 3.78 -15.46
N SER A 362 25.02 3.94 -16.51
CA SER A 362 24.55 3.67 -17.87
C SER A 362 24.34 2.18 -18.10
N SER A 363 23.27 1.84 -18.84
CA SER A 363 23.00 0.48 -19.31
C SER A 363 23.95 0.05 -20.43
N GLN A 364 23.95 -1.25 -20.78
CA GLN A 364 24.76 -1.73 -21.91
C GLN A 364 24.21 -1.21 -23.24
N GLU A 365 25.09 -1.10 -24.23
CA GLU A 365 24.72 -0.64 -25.57
C GLU A 365 23.67 -1.57 -26.19
N GLY A 366 22.49 -1.03 -26.53
CA GLY A 366 21.37 -1.78 -27.12
C GLY A 366 20.30 -2.24 -26.12
N GLU A 367 20.50 -2.05 -24.82
CA GLU A 367 19.49 -2.28 -23.78
C GLU A 367 18.68 -1.02 -23.49
N GLU A 368 17.55 -1.16 -22.77
CA GLU A 368 16.79 -0.01 -22.27
C GLU A 368 17.64 0.81 -21.29
N LEU A 369 17.44 2.13 -21.26
CA LEU A 369 18.13 3.02 -20.33
C LEU A 369 17.88 2.60 -18.89
N ALA A 370 18.93 2.60 -18.06
CA ALA A 370 18.82 2.19 -16.66
C ALA A 370 17.81 3.06 -15.92
N SER A 371 17.80 4.37 -16.21
CA SER A 371 16.83 5.31 -15.63
C SER A 371 15.38 4.93 -15.93
N ILE A 372 15.07 4.51 -17.17
CA ILE A 372 13.70 4.15 -17.58
C ILE A 372 13.31 2.80 -16.99
N SER A 373 14.23 1.82 -17.00
CA SER A 373 14.00 0.51 -16.41
C SER A 373 13.74 0.60 -14.90
N ASP A 374 14.52 1.42 -14.18
CA ASP A 374 14.34 1.65 -12.74
C ASP A 374 13.00 2.33 -12.43
N LEU A 375 12.59 3.33 -13.22
CA LEU A 375 11.29 4.00 -13.05
C LEU A 375 10.12 3.04 -13.30
N GLN A 376 10.22 2.15 -14.29
CA GLN A 376 9.23 1.10 -14.53
C GLN A 376 9.15 0.12 -13.35
N ALA A 377 10.29 -0.32 -12.81
CA ALA A 377 10.31 -1.21 -11.65
C ALA A 377 9.69 -0.55 -10.42
N ILE A 378 9.96 0.75 -10.19
CA ILE A 378 9.34 1.51 -9.10
C ILE A 378 7.83 1.61 -9.29
N LYS A 379 7.35 1.86 -10.52
CA LYS A 379 5.92 1.91 -10.85
C LYS A 379 5.23 0.57 -10.55
N ASP A 380 5.77 -0.53 -11.06
CA ASP A 380 5.24 -1.88 -10.85
C ASP A 380 5.16 -2.21 -9.33
N GLU A 381 6.12 -1.73 -8.54
CA GLU A 381 6.15 -1.90 -7.09
C GLU A 381 5.13 -1.00 -6.35
N VAL A 382 4.97 0.26 -6.75
CA VAL A 382 3.91 1.16 -6.25
C VAL A 382 2.53 0.53 -6.45
N ASP A 383 2.26 0.02 -7.65
CA ASP A 383 1.00 -0.66 -7.97
C ASP A 383 0.80 -1.93 -7.12
N GLY A 384 1.88 -2.68 -6.85
CA GLY A 384 1.86 -3.83 -5.95
C GLY A 384 1.52 -3.47 -4.49
N VAL A 385 2.13 -2.40 -3.96
CA VAL A 385 1.85 -1.92 -2.59
C VAL A 385 0.42 -1.39 -2.48
N LEU A 386 -0.04 -0.59 -3.45
CA LEU A 386 -1.43 -0.12 -3.50
C LEU A 386 -2.43 -1.27 -3.56
N THR A 387 -2.13 -2.31 -4.33
CA THR A 387 -2.97 -3.51 -4.43
C THR A 387 -3.11 -4.20 -3.08
N GLN A 388 -2.01 -4.36 -2.33
CA GLN A 388 -2.07 -4.94 -0.99
C GLN A 388 -2.83 -4.05 0.00
N LEU A 389 -2.57 -2.75 0.00
CA LEU A 389 -3.27 -1.81 0.89
C LEU A 389 -4.79 -1.84 0.63
N ASN A 390 -5.20 -1.86 -0.64
CA ASN A 390 -6.60 -1.98 -1.04
C ASN A 390 -7.23 -3.35 -0.69
N SER A 391 -6.42 -4.39 -0.40
CA SER A 391 -6.92 -5.69 0.08
C SER A 391 -7.33 -5.70 1.56
N GLY A 392 -7.01 -4.64 2.32
CA GLY A 392 -7.27 -4.59 3.75
C GLY A 392 -6.30 -5.43 4.59
N LYS A 393 -5.31 -6.09 3.97
CA LYS A 393 -4.15 -6.64 4.67
C LYS A 393 -3.25 -5.51 5.13
N ASP A 394 -2.48 -5.75 6.19
CA ASP A 394 -1.43 -4.80 6.59
C ASP A 394 -0.15 -4.99 5.76
N TYR A 395 0.91 -4.24 6.10
CA TYR A 395 2.19 -4.25 5.40
C TYR A 395 2.82 -5.64 5.20
N TYR A 396 2.64 -6.55 6.17
CA TYR A 396 3.20 -7.91 6.13
C TYR A 396 2.24 -8.95 5.53
N GLY A 397 1.06 -8.53 5.09
CA GLY A 397 0.08 -9.40 4.46
C GLY A 397 -0.84 -10.10 5.46
N TYR A 398 -0.87 -9.66 6.71
CA TYR A 398 -1.68 -10.26 7.75
C TYR A 398 -3.04 -9.55 7.89
N ASP A 399 -4.05 -10.30 8.31
CA ASP A 399 -5.35 -9.70 8.69
C ASP A 399 -5.21 -8.93 10.00
N ARG A 400 -6.09 -7.96 10.24
CA ARG A 400 -6.11 -7.15 11.48
C ARG A 400 -6.07 -7.98 12.77
N TYR A 401 -6.69 -9.15 12.78
CA TYR A 401 -6.83 -10.00 13.97
C TYR A 401 -5.79 -11.13 14.04
N ASP A 402 -4.93 -11.26 13.03
CA ASP A 402 -3.95 -12.35 12.99
C ASP A 402 -2.93 -12.23 14.13
N ILE A 403 -2.54 -13.35 14.73
CA ILE A 403 -1.56 -13.37 15.81
C ILE A 403 -0.35 -14.22 15.43
N PRO A 404 0.86 -13.75 15.78
CA PRO A 404 2.03 -14.57 15.61
C PRO A 404 2.03 -15.76 16.59
N PRO A 405 2.67 -16.88 16.24
CA PRO A 405 2.62 -18.10 17.04
C PRO A 405 3.46 -18.05 18.32
N ARG A 406 4.43 -17.13 18.42
CA ARG A 406 5.30 -17.02 19.59
C ARG A 406 4.80 -16.00 20.60
N ARG A 407 5.25 -16.17 21.83
CA ARG A 407 5.02 -15.22 22.93
C ARG A 407 5.82 -13.94 22.74
N TYR A 408 5.44 -12.89 23.47
CA TYR A 408 6.10 -11.59 23.42
C TYR A 408 7.61 -11.69 23.72
N GLU A 409 7.96 -12.36 24.82
CA GLU A 409 9.34 -12.50 25.31
C GLU A 409 10.28 -13.11 24.25
N ALA A 410 9.77 -14.06 23.47
CA ALA A 410 10.52 -14.69 22.38
C ALA A 410 10.86 -13.73 21.23
N TYR A 411 10.02 -12.73 21.00
CA TYR A 411 10.30 -11.69 20.01
C TYR A 411 11.20 -10.60 20.58
N ASP A 412 11.04 -10.26 21.85
CA ASP A 412 11.88 -9.29 22.56
C ASP A 412 13.37 -9.67 22.47
N GLU A 413 13.72 -10.93 22.73
CA GLU A 413 15.10 -11.42 22.62
C GLU A 413 15.68 -11.24 21.20
N ILE A 414 14.88 -11.50 20.17
CA ILE A 414 15.29 -11.35 18.76
C ILE A 414 15.46 -9.87 18.39
N ILE A 415 14.60 -8.99 18.91
CA ILE A 415 14.69 -7.55 18.66
C ILE A 415 15.98 -7.00 19.25
N VAL A 416 16.35 -7.41 20.47
CA VAL A 416 17.59 -6.96 21.13
C VAL A 416 18.84 -7.37 20.33
N GLU A 417 18.84 -8.55 19.69
CA GLU A 417 19.93 -8.94 18.79
C GLU A 417 19.90 -8.13 17.48
N SER A 418 18.72 -7.96 16.86
CA SER A 418 18.54 -7.23 15.61
C SER A 418 18.89 -5.74 15.73
N LEU A 419 18.66 -5.14 16.90
CA LEU A 419 19.05 -3.76 17.21
C LEU A 419 20.56 -3.54 17.06
N LYS A 420 21.38 -4.55 17.37
CA LYS A 420 22.84 -4.47 17.20
C LYS A 420 23.21 -4.39 15.72
N SER A 421 22.60 -5.22 14.87
CA SER A 421 22.82 -5.19 13.42
C SER A 421 22.40 -3.85 12.80
N LEU A 422 21.28 -3.28 13.24
CA LEU A 422 20.83 -1.96 12.79
C LEU A 422 21.85 -0.88 13.17
N LYS A 423 22.36 -0.92 14.40
CA LYS A 423 23.39 0.00 14.87
C LYS A 423 24.67 -0.12 14.04
N ASP A 424 25.13 -1.34 13.77
CA ASP A 424 26.31 -1.59 12.94
C ASP A 424 26.10 -1.02 11.52
N ALA A 425 24.88 -1.11 10.96
CA ALA A 425 24.55 -0.53 9.65
C ALA A 425 24.58 1.01 9.65
N GLU A 426 24.11 1.67 10.71
CA GLU A 426 24.25 3.12 10.88
C GLU A 426 25.70 3.55 11.04
N ASP A 427 26.46 2.83 11.85
CA ASP A 427 27.87 3.06 12.08
C ASP A 427 28.63 2.92 10.75
N TYR A 428 28.31 1.90 9.93
CA TYR A 428 28.88 1.76 8.59
C TYR A 428 28.55 2.93 7.66
N TYR A 429 27.31 3.43 7.68
CA TYR A 429 26.91 4.59 6.88
C TYR A 429 27.70 5.84 7.30
N THR A 430 27.80 6.06 8.60
CA THR A 430 28.55 7.17 9.20
C THR A 430 30.03 7.08 8.84
N ASP A 431 30.64 5.89 8.99
CA ASP A 431 32.01 5.58 8.60
C ASP A 431 32.26 5.87 7.11
N TYR A 432 31.31 5.53 6.23
CA TYR A 432 31.42 5.79 4.79
C TYR A 432 31.46 7.29 4.49
N VAL A 433 30.56 8.07 5.11
CA VAL A 433 30.53 9.53 4.96
C VAL A 433 31.82 10.17 5.49
N GLU A 434 32.41 9.61 6.56
CA GLU A 434 33.62 10.15 7.20
C GLU A 434 34.96 9.69 6.58
N SER A 435 35.00 8.49 5.98
CA SER A 435 36.26 7.78 5.69
C SER A 435 36.55 7.55 4.21
N SER A 436 35.99 8.35 3.30
CA SER A 436 36.25 8.24 1.84
C SER A 436 37.76 8.24 1.58
N ASN A 437 38.38 7.06 1.35
CA ASN A 437 39.64 6.80 0.59
C ASN A 437 40.21 5.34 0.62
N LYS A 438 39.52 4.31 1.15
CA LYS A 438 40.01 2.90 1.10
C LYS A 438 39.20 1.96 0.18
N GLU A 439 39.83 1.48 -0.90
CA GLU A 439 39.27 0.56 -1.91
C GLU A 439 38.78 -0.80 -1.34
N GLU A 440 39.42 -1.30 -0.29
CA GLU A 440 39.08 -2.58 0.35
C GLU A 440 37.71 -2.51 1.08
N LYS A 441 37.41 -1.39 1.75
CA LYS A 441 36.10 -1.15 2.38
C LYS A 441 34.97 -1.10 1.34
N ARG A 442 35.23 -0.53 0.15
CA ARG A 442 34.26 -0.44 -0.97
C ARG A 442 33.71 -1.80 -1.41
N LYS A 443 34.59 -2.78 -1.63
CA LYS A 443 34.14 -4.13 -2.04
C LYS A 443 33.30 -4.80 -0.96
N SER A 444 33.65 -4.60 0.31
CA SER A 444 32.87 -5.10 1.43
C SER A 444 31.47 -4.49 1.49
N TYR A 445 31.34 -3.17 1.32
CA TYR A 445 30.03 -2.50 1.31
C TYR A 445 29.13 -2.95 0.15
N LEU A 446 29.68 -3.05 -1.07
CA LEU A 446 28.92 -3.56 -2.22
C LEU A 446 28.48 -5.02 -2.02
N SER A 447 29.34 -5.87 -1.45
CA SER A 447 28.99 -7.25 -1.12
C SER A 447 27.87 -7.33 -0.09
N ASN A 448 27.94 -6.50 0.96
CA ASN A 448 26.92 -6.45 2.01
C ASN A 448 25.58 -5.91 1.49
N ALA A 449 25.60 -4.91 0.60
CA ALA A 449 24.40 -4.38 -0.04
C ALA A 449 23.72 -5.43 -0.93
N LYS A 450 24.49 -6.21 -1.70
CA LYS A 450 23.95 -7.35 -2.46
C LYS A 450 23.33 -8.40 -1.52
N ALA A 451 24.02 -8.75 -0.43
CA ALA A 451 23.51 -9.69 0.57
C ALA A 451 22.22 -9.19 1.27
N ALA A 452 22.09 -7.88 1.48
CA ALA A 452 20.88 -7.26 2.01
C ALA A 452 19.69 -7.43 1.04
N CYS A 453 19.90 -7.17 -0.26
CA CYS A 453 18.91 -7.44 -1.30
C CYS A 453 18.50 -8.92 -1.35
N ASP A 454 19.46 -9.84 -1.26
CA ASP A 454 19.19 -11.29 -1.23
C ASP A 454 18.39 -11.69 0.03
N THR A 455 18.64 -11.06 1.17
CA THR A 455 17.89 -11.28 2.42
C THR A 455 16.44 -10.81 2.30
N THR A 456 16.20 -9.66 1.68
CA THR A 456 14.84 -9.18 1.37
C THR A 456 14.12 -10.17 0.45
N LYS A 457 14.79 -10.67 -0.61
CA LYS A 457 14.22 -11.68 -1.52
C LYS A 457 13.88 -12.98 -0.81
N ALA A 458 14.78 -13.49 0.04
CA ALA A 458 14.52 -14.69 0.83
C ALA A 458 13.32 -14.51 1.79
N SER A 459 13.16 -13.31 2.37
CA SER A 459 11.99 -12.97 3.19
C SER A 459 10.70 -12.96 2.37
N ASN A 460 10.73 -12.41 1.15
CA ASN A 460 9.60 -12.43 0.21
C ASN A 460 9.24 -13.86 -0.22
N GLU A 461 10.22 -14.75 -0.43
CA GLU A 461 9.97 -16.16 -0.73
C GLU A 461 9.25 -16.89 0.41
N ILE A 462 9.60 -16.58 1.67
CA ILE A 462 8.90 -17.10 2.85
C ILE A 462 7.44 -16.61 2.86
N LEU A 463 7.20 -15.31 2.63
CA LEU A 463 5.85 -14.75 2.56
C LEU A 463 5.03 -15.38 1.42
N ILE A 464 5.62 -15.57 0.24
CA ILE A 464 4.99 -16.27 -0.89
C ILE A 464 4.64 -17.71 -0.50
N LYS A 465 5.53 -18.43 0.19
CA LYS A 465 5.24 -19.79 0.67
C LYS A 465 4.07 -19.81 1.65
N LEU A 466 4.05 -18.89 2.61
CA LEU A 466 2.96 -18.75 3.59
C LEU A 466 1.64 -18.39 2.91
N ALA A 467 1.64 -17.44 1.97
CA ALA A 467 0.46 -17.10 1.17
C ALA A 467 -0.04 -18.31 0.38
N LYS A 468 0.85 -19.11 -0.22
CA LYS A 468 0.47 -20.37 -0.90
C LYS A 468 -0.14 -21.41 0.04
N GLU A 469 0.39 -21.55 1.25
CA GLU A 469 -0.19 -22.43 2.28
C GLU A 469 -1.59 -21.95 2.67
N GLU A 470 -1.75 -20.67 2.99
CA GLU A 470 -3.04 -20.07 3.35
C GLU A 470 -4.05 -20.17 2.20
N MET A 471 -3.64 -19.99 0.94
CA MET A 471 -4.51 -20.19 -0.23
C MET A 471 -5.04 -21.62 -0.32
N ARG A 472 -4.25 -22.63 0.05
CA ARG A 472 -4.72 -24.04 0.10
C ARG A 472 -5.76 -24.21 1.21
N ASP A 473 -5.49 -23.65 2.39
CA ASP A 473 -6.42 -23.71 3.52
C ASP A 473 -7.74 -23.00 3.21
N GLN A 474 -7.68 -21.81 2.58
CA GLN A 474 -8.87 -21.08 2.14
C GLN A 474 -9.61 -21.84 1.04
N LYS A 475 -8.92 -22.51 0.10
CA LYS A 475 -9.56 -23.37 -0.90
C LYS A 475 -10.37 -24.48 -0.23
N VAL A 476 -9.80 -25.15 0.78
CA VAL A 476 -10.51 -26.17 1.56
C VAL A 476 -11.71 -25.57 2.29
N ARG A 477 -11.55 -24.41 2.95
CA ARG A 477 -12.67 -23.69 3.60
C ARG A 477 -13.78 -23.34 2.60
N ILE A 478 -13.44 -22.76 1.45
CA ILE A 478 -14.39 -22.41 0.37
C ILE A 478 -15.18 -23.65 -0.06
N GLU A 479 -14.49 -24.76 -0.33
CA GLU A 479 -15.12 -26.03 -0.73
C GLU A 479 -16.01 -26.59 0.38
N SER A 480 -15.58 -26.51 1.65
CA SER A 480 -16.33 -26.97 2.81
C SER A 480 -17.63 -26.18 3.05
N PHE A 481 -17.65 -24.88 2.76
CA PHE A 481 -18.84 -24.04 2.89
C PHE A 481 -19.74 -24.07 1.65
N THR A 482 -19.18 -24.32 0.46
CA THR A 482 -19.95 -24.32 -0.80
C THR A 482 -21.03 -25.41 -0.84
N LYS A 483 -20.75 -26.61 -0.34
CA LYS A 483 -21.73 -27.72 -0.33
C LYS A 483 -22.91 -27.44 0.64
N PRO A 484 -22.68 -27.11 1.92
CA PRO A 484 -23.74 -26.67 2.84
C PRO A 484 -24.53 -25.47 2.30
N MET A 485 -23.85 -24.47 1.74
CA MET A 485 -24.50 -23.27 1.17
C MET A 485 -25.52 -23.63 0.08
N LYS A 486 -25.13 -24.48 -0.89
CA LYS A 486 -26.04 -24.93 -1.96
C LYS A 486 -27.22 -25.72 -1.43
N LYS A 487 -26.98 -26.57 -0.43
CA LYS A 487 -28.05 -27.34 0.22
C LYS A 487 -29.03 -26.41 0.96
N MET A 488 -28.52 -25.52 1.80
CA MET A 488 -29.33 -24.54 2.55
C MET A 488 -30.13 -23.64 1.63
N SER A 489 -29.54 -23.16 0.52
CA SER A 489 -30.26 -22.40 -0.50
C SER A 489 -31.43 -23.18 -1.11
N GLY A 490 -31.21 -24.47 -1.42
CA GLY A 490 -32.24 -25.38 -1.89
C GLY A 490 -33.36 -25.59 -0.87
N ASP A 491 -33.00 -25.91 0.37
CA ASP A 491 -33.93 -26.14 1.47
C ASP A 491 -34.78 -24.87 1.74
N LEU A 492 -34.16 -23.69 1.74
CA LEU A 492 -34.86 -22.39 1.90
C LEU A 492 -35.83 -22.12 0.74
N THR A 493 -35.43 -22.43 -0.49
CA THR A 493 -36.28 -22.27 -1.69
C THR A 493 -37.52 -23.16 -1.60
N THR A 494 -37.34 -24.40 -1.13
CA THR A 494 -38.42 -25.35 -0.92
C THR A 494 -39.39 -24.85 0.16
N GLU A 495 -38.87 -24.42 1.32
CA GLU A 495 -39.70 -23.95 2.44
C GLU A 495 -40.49 -22.68 2.10
N VAL A 496 -39.87 -21.74 1.39
CA VAL A 496 -40.54 -20.56 0.83
C VAL A 496 -41.67 -20.95 -0.14
N GLY A 497 -41.47 -22.04 -0.91
CA GLY A 497 -42.50 -22.62 -1.78
C GLY A 497 -43.72 -23.14 -1.02
N TYR A 498 -43.51 -23.73 0.16
CA TYR A 498 -44.61 -24.18 1.03
C TYR A 498 -45.37 -22.99 1.64
N ILE A 499 -44.65 -22.01 2.18
CA ILE A 499 -45.23 -20.78 2.74
C ILE A 499 -46.05 -20.01 1.69
N LYS A 500 -45.59 -19.97 0.43
CA LYS A 500 -46.33 -19.42 -0.70
C LYS A 500 -47.69 -20.09 -0.90
N SER A 501 -47.77 -21.38 -0.68
CA SER A 501 -48.98 -22.17 -0.84
C SER A 501 -49.96 -21.92 0.31
N ASP A 502 -49.45 -21.80 1.53
CA ASP A 502 -50.25 -21.54 2.73
C ASP A 502 -50.83 -20.12 2.78
N ILE A 503 -50.07 -19.12 2.34
CA ILE A 503 -50.51 -17.71 2.30
C ILE A 503 -51.53 -17.46 1.18
N LYS A 504 -51.47 -18.19 0.04
CA LYS A 504 -52.45 -18.07 -1.05
C LYS A 504 -53.89 -18.39 -0.63
N GLY A 505 -54.09 -19.05 0.51
CA GLY A 505 -55.41 -19.30 1.11
C GLY A 505 -56.04 -18.11 1.84
N HIS A 506 -55.30 -17.02 2.10
CA HIS A 506 -55.75 -15.90 2.93
C HIS A 506 -55.84 -14.59 2.13
N ARG A 507 -57.04 -13.96 2.10
CA ARG A 507 -57.26 -12.66 1.43
C ARG A 507 -56.82 -11.51 2.33
N GLY A 508 -55.85 -10.69 1.88
CA GLY A 508 -55.58 -9.37 2.45
C GLY A 508 -54.12 -8.96 2.68
N VAL A 509 -53.13 -9.79 2.34
CA VAL A 509 -51.71 -9.51 2.67
C VAL A 509 -50.83 -9.45 1.41
N SER A 510 -49.96 -8.43 1.31
CA SER A 510 -49.09 -8.21 0.14
C SER A 510 -47.93 -9.21 0.10
N PHE A 511 -48.20 -10.40 -0.44
CA PHE A 511 -47.24 -11.48 -0.62
C PHE A 511 -46.13 -11.16 -1.65
N SER A 512 -46.34 -10.16 -2.52
CA SER A 512 -45.37 -9.74 -3.53
C SER A 512 -44.11 -9.13 -2.91
N GLN A 513 -44.23 -8.36 -1.83
CA GLN A 513 -43.09 -7.73 -1.15
C GLN A 513 -42.18 -8.76 -0.46
N LEU A 514 -42.77 -9.81 0.11
CA LEU A 514 -42.04 -10.92 0.70
C LEU A 514 -41.27 -11.72 -0.37
N LEU A 515 -41.91 -12.03 -1.50
CA LEU A 515 -41.26 -12.73 -2.63
C LEU A 515 -40.17 -11.90 -3.30
N GLU A 516 -40.33 -10.59 -3.37
CA GLU A 516 -39.33 -9.68 -3.94
C GLU A 516 -38.11 -9.57 -3.02
N ALA A 517 -38.31 -9.41 -1.71
CA ALA A 517 -37.23 -9.43 -0.72
C ALA A 517 -36.51 -10.79 -0.65
N LEU A 518 -37.25 -11.91 -0.71
CA LEU A 518 -36.68 -13.26 -0.81
C LEU A 518 -35.91 -13.44 -2.12
N GLY A 519 -36.48 -13.01 -3.24
CA GLY A 519 -35.84 -13.01 -4.54
C GLY A 519 -34.51 -12.26 -4.52
N GLN A 520 -34.45 -11.12 -3.83
CA GLN A 520 -33.21 -10.36 -3.65
C GLN A 520 -32.16 -11.11 -2.82
N VAL A 521 -32.55 -11.87 -1.77
CA VAL A 521 -31.61 -12.72 -1.00
C VAL A 521 -31.12 -13.92 -1.84
N PHE A 522 -31.99 -14.54 -2.63
CA PHE A 522 -31.66 -15.67 -3.51
C PHE A 522 -30.86 -15.27 -4.76
N MET A 523 -31.01 -14.01 -5.20
CA MET A 523 -30.34 -13.44 -6.38
C MET A 523 -29.10 -12.62 -6.02
N VAL A 524 -28.72 -12.52 -4.73
CA VAL A 524 -27.34 -12.11 -4.40
C VAL A 524 -26.43 -13.11 -5.13
N PRO A 525 -25.54 -12.65 -6.02
CA PRO A 525 -24.83 -13.53 -6.92
C PRO A 525 -24.17 -14.68 -6.13
N ASN A 526 -24.32 -15.90 -6.63
CA ASN A 526 -23.60 -17.10 -6.13
C ASN A 526 -22.08 -17.02 -6.39
N GLU A 527 -21.62 -15.86 -6.86
CA GLU A 527 -20.29 -15.53 -7.32
C GLU A 527 -19.69 -14.56 -6.29
N PRO A 528 -18.44 -14.76 -5.84
CA PRO A 528 -17.84 -13.93 -4.80
C PRO A 528 -17.72 -12.45 -5.21
N MET A 529 -18.25 -11.56 -4.37
CA MET A 529 -18.22 -10.10 -4.55
C MET A 529 -16.95 -9.47 -3.94
N ALA A 530 -15.77 -10.03 -4.25
CA ALA A 530 -14.51 -9.48 -3.75
C ALA A 530 -13.95 -8.46 -4.75
N VAL A 531 -13.98 -7.16 -4.46
CA VAL A 531 -13.39 -6.13 -5.33
C VAL A 531 -11.88 -6.09 -5.09
N LEU A 532 -11.11 -6.81 -5.91
CA LEU A 532 -9.67 -6.61 -6.01
C LEU A 532 -9.31 -6.26 -7.45
N GLN A 533 -9.15 -4.97 -7.73
CA GLN A 533 -8.64 -4.46 -9.01
C GLN A 533 -7.28 -5.08 -9.39
N GLY A 534 -6.54 -5.63 -8.43
CA GLY A 534 -5.27 -6.34 -8.63
C GLY A 534 -5.33 -7.59 -9.53
N VAL A 535 -6.50 -8.18 -9.75
CA VAL A 535 -6.63 -9.34 -10.67
C VAL A 535 -6.50 -8.91 -12.13
N GLY A 536 -6.87 -7.67 -12.48
CA GLY A 536 -6.63 -7.11 -13.81
C GLY A 536 -5.14 -6.89 -14.09
N LEU A 537 -4.39 -6.41 -13.08
CA LEU A 537 -2.93 -6.29 -13.12
C LEU A 537 -2.24 -7.65 -13.28
N LEU A 538 -2.81 -8.73 -12.73
CA LEU A 538 -2.31 -10.10 -12.95
C LEU A 538 -2.48 -10.61 -14.38
N ASN A 539 -3.52 -10.17 -15.10
CA ASN A 539 -3.70 -10.54 -16.51
C ASN A 539 -2.70 -9.82 -17.43
N GLU A 540 -2.28 -8.60 -17.11
CA GLU A 540 -1.24 -7.87 -17.87
C GLU A 540 0.18 -8.29 -17.45
N SER A 541 0.41 -8.49 -16.15
CA SER A 541 1.68 -9.00 -15.58
C SER A 541 1.86 -10.52 -15.72
N GLN A 542 0.86 -11.26 -16.22
CA GLN A 542 0.97 -12.69 -16.57
C GLN A 542 2.07 -12.95 -17.61
N SER A 543 2.45 -11.95 -18.40
CA SER A 543 3.63 -12.01 -19.27
C SER A 543 4.97 -11.97 -18.53
N LYS A 544 4.99 -11.65 -17.23
CA LYS A 544 6.18 -11.45 -16.38
C LYS A 544 6.26 -12.36 -15.14
N ILE A 545 5.24 -13.15 -14.81
CA ILE A 545 5.31 -14.17 -13.75
C ILE A 545 5.74 -15.49 -14.43
N PRO A 546 7.02 -15.89 -14.40
CA PRO A 546 7.45 -17.10 -15.06
C PRO A 546 6.78 -18.33 -14.44
N ASP A 547 6.22 -19.18 -15.32
CA ASP A 547 5.67 -20.52 -15.04
C ASP A 547 6.67 -21.46 -14.32
N ASP A 548 7.96 -21.10 -14.32
CA ASP A 548 9.08 -21.94 -13.93
C ASP A 548 9.28 -22.14 -12.41
N MET A 549 8.49 -21.46 -11.55
CA MET A 549 8.53 -21.62 -10.08
C MET A 549 7.61 -22.75 -9.56
N GLY A 550 7.12 -23.64 -10.44
CA GLY A 550 6.68 -24.99 -10.09
C GLY A 550 5.32 -25.14 -9.39
N VAL A 551 4.37 -24.22 -9.61
CA VAL A 551 2.96 -24.46 -9.27
C VAL A 551 2.10 -24.05 -10.46
N GLU A 552 1.50 -25.03 -11.14
CA GLU A 552 0.31 -24.81 -11.96
C GLU A 552 -0.74 -24.13 -11.08
N TYR A 553 -0.89 -22.81 -11.20
CA TYR A 553 -2.10 -22.17 -10.71
C TYR A 553 -3.20 -22.55 -11.70
N GLU A 554 -4.25 -23.22 -11.24
CA GLU A 554 -5.43 -23.48 -12.07
C GLU A 554 -6.15 -22.14 -12.28
N GLY A 555 -5.72 -21.32 -13.25
CA GLY A 555 -6.41 -20.09 -13.64
C GLY A 555 -7.88 -20.35 -14.01
N SER A 556 -8.18 -21.58 -14.45
CA SER A 556 -9.53 -22.09 -14.64
C SER A 556 -10.35 -22.23 -13.34
N TRP A 557 -9.73 -22.54 -12.20
CA TRP A 557 -10.40 -22.60 -10.89
C TRP A 557 -10.74 -21.21 -10.35
N LEU A 558 -9.83 -20.24 -10.55
CA LEU A 558 -10.09 -18.80 -10.36
C LEU A 558 -11.25 -18.37 -11.26
N LEU A 559 -11.16 -18.49 -12.58
CA LEU A 559 -12.21 -18.10 -13.53
C LEU A 559 -13.58 -18.78 -13.31
N LYS A 560 -13.62 -19.98 -12.69
CA LYS A 560 -14.84 -20.77 -12.46
C LYS A 560 -15.50 -20.53 -11.12
N ASN A 561 -14.75 -20.12 -10.09
CA ASN A 561 -15.28 -19.76 -8.77
C ASN A 561 -15.25 -18.25 -8.51
N VAL A 562 -14.61 -17.50 -9.41
CA VAL A 562 -14.43 -16.05 -9.49
C VAL A 562 -14.75 -15.67 -10.94
N SER A 563 -16.01 -15.85 -11.32
CA SER A 563 -16.55 -15.35 -12.58
C SER A 563 -16.44 -13.84 -12.60
N ASN A 564 -15.70 -13.32 -13.58
CA ASN A 564 -15.55 -11.92 -13.99
C ASN A 564 -15.92 -10.87 -12.92
N ILE A 565 -15.00 -10.62 -11.99
CA ILE A 565 -15.03 -9.43 -11.15
C ILE A 565 -14.62 -8.24 -12.03
N SER A 566 -15.60 -7.64 -12.69
CA SER A 566 -15.47 -6.31 -13.31
C SER A 566 -16.30 -5.25 -12.56
N GLU A 567 -16.87 -5.59 -11.40
CA GLU A 567 -17.64 -4.65 -10.58
C GLU A 567 -16.68 -3.89 -9.65
N GLY A 568 -16.64 -2.56 -9.83
CA GLY A 568 -15.68 -1.67 -9.17
C GLY A 568 -15.97 -1.37 -7.70
N LEU A 569 -15.18 -0.43 -7.16
CA LEU A 569 -15.20 0.08 -5.77
C LEU A 569 -16.59 0.54 -5.29
N ASP A 570 -17.56 0.81 -6.17
CA ASP A 570 -18.84 1.41 -5.81
C ASP A 570 -19.77 0.50 -4.97
N SER A 571 -19.65 -0.82 -5.07
CA SER A 571 -20.40 -1.73 -4.18
C SER A 571 -19.97 -1.60 -2.71
N ILE A 572 -18.72 -1.18 -2.45
CA ILE A 572 -18.13 -0.93 -1.12
C ILE A 572 -18.80 0.28 -0.43
N TYR A 573 -19.14 1.32 -1.18
CA TYR A 573 -19.66 2.57 -0.62
C TYR A 573 -21.12 2.50 -0.15
N GLU A 574 -21.97 1.67 -0.77
CA GLU A 574 -23.33 1.43 -0.24
C GLU A 574 -23.31 0.68 1.11
N GLY A 575 -22.31 -0.21 1.33
CA GLY A 575 -22.06 -0.85 2.63
C GLY A 575 -21.47 0.12 3.66
N TYR A 576 -20.66 1.08 3.22
CA TYR A 576 -19.99 2.09 4.04
C TYR A 576 -20.96 3.01 4.80
N ILE A 577 -22.08 3.43 4.17
CA ILE A 577 -23.06 4.35 4.80
C ILE A 577 -23.77 3.72 6.02
N VAL A 578 -23.83 2.40 6.11
CA VAL A 578 -24.57 1.70 7.18
C VAL A 578 -23.69 1.42 8.42
N SER A 579 -22.36 1.42 8.27
CA SER A 579 -21.41 1.28 9.39
C SER A 579 -21.07 2.63 10.04
N LYS A 580 -22.05 3.27 10.70
CA LYS A 580 -21.80 4.48 11.52
C LYS A 580 -21.03 4.22 12.83
N VAL A 581 -20.34 3.07 12.98
CA VAL A 581 -19.73 2.63 14.26
C VAL A 581 -18.21 2.38 14.13
N GLY A 582 -17.55 2.91 13.09
CA GLY A 582 -16.08 2.97 13.07
C GLY A 582 -15.37 1.61 12.99
N LYS A 583 -16.05 0.57 12.49
CA LYS A 583 -15.40 -0.69 12.08
C LYS A 583 -15.46 -0.78 10.56
N ILE A 584 -14.30 -0.53 9.95
CA ILE A 584 -14.04 -0.79 8.54
C ILE A 584 -13.92 -2.30 8.38
N ASP A 585 -14.89 -2.92 7.70
CA ASP A 585 -14.78 -4.29 7.20
C ASP A 585 -14.87 -4.21 5.68
N LEU A 586 -13.72 -3.89 5.05
CA LEU A 586 -13.55 -3.68 3.60
C LEU A 586 -13.69 -4.97 2.79
N LEU A 587 -13.81 -6.12 3.47
CA LEU A 587 -13.52 -7.41 2.86
C LEU A 587 -14.68 -7.94 2.02
N ASP A 588 -15.95 -7.59 2.27
CA ASP A 588 -17.07 -8.03 1.42
C ASP A 588 -18.27 -7.04 1.48
N PRO A 589 -18.44 -6.12 0.53
CA PRO A 589 -19.61 -5.24 0.48
C PRO A 589 -20.92 -5.98 0.20
N GLY A 590 -20.84 -7.12 -0.48
CA GLY A 590 -21.97 -8.03 -0.71
C GLY A 590 -22.51 -8.61 0.60
N ALA A 591 -21.64 -8.85 1.59
CA ALA A 591 -22.00 -9.31 2.92
C ALA A 591 -22.95 -8.33 3.64
N ALA A 592 -22.63 -7.04 3.63
CA ALA A 592 -23.45 -6.02 4.27
C ALA A 592 -24.84 -5.93 3.62
N LYS A 593 -24.90 -5.95 2.30
CA LYS A 593 -26.17 -5.96 1.55
C LYS A 593 -26.99 -7.22 1.80
N LEU A 594 -26.36 -8.38 1.85
CA LEU A 594 -27.00 -9.66 2.16
C LEU A 594 -27.59 -9.64 3.59
N GLN A 595 -26.81 -9.19 4.58
CA GLN A 595 -27.27 -9.04 5.96
C GLN A 595 -28.44 -8.05 6.09
N ILE A 596 -28.36 -6.89 5.45
CA ILE A 596 -29.44 -5.88 5.46
C ILE A 596 -30.71 -6.46 4.84
N THR A 597 -30.59 -7.13 3.69
CA THR A 597 -31.72 -7.72 2.97
C THR A 597 -32.34 -8.86 3.79
N ALA A 598 -31.51 -9.70 4.41
CA ALA A 598 -31.97 -10.75 5.33
C ALA A 598 -32.67 -10.17 6.56
N ASN A 599 -32.17 -9.08 7.16
CA ASN A 599 -32.81 -8.43 8.30
C ASN A 599 -34.16 -7.78 7.92
N LYS A 600 -34.24 -7.14 6.75
CA LYS A 600 -35.51 -6.64 6.19
C LYS A 600 -36.50 -7.79 6.01
N LEU A 601 -36.03 -8.94 5.52
CA LEU A 601 -36.86 -10.13 5.34
C LEU A 601 -37.32 -10.72 6.69
N ILE A 602 -36.45 -10.82 7.69
CA ILE A 602 -36.82 -11.25 9.06
C ILE A 602 -37.92 -10.33 9.62
N THR A 603 -37.78 -9.02 9.41
CA THR A 603 -38.78 -8.03 9.85
C THR A 603 -40.08 -8.18 9.08
N LEU A 604 -40.04 -8.44 7.76
CA LEU A 604 -41.23 -8.72 6.97
C LEU A 604 -41.95 -9.99 7.44
N LEU A 605 -41.21 -11.05 7.76
CA LEU A 605 -41.76 -12.31 8.27
C LEU A 605 -42.53 -12.13 9.59
N GLU A 606 -42.18 -11.15 10.41
CA GLU A 606 -42.90 -10.86 11.66
C GLU A 606 -44.36 -10.46 11.42
N ASN A 607 -44.65 -9.82 10.29
CA ASN A 607 -46.01 -9.44 9.90
C ASN A 607 -46.89 -10.66 9.57
N TYR A 608 -46.29 -11.84 9.38
CA TYR A 608 -46.98 -13.08 9.05
C TYR A 608 -46.98 -14.10 10.21
N ASN A 609 -46.42 -13.75 11.37
CA ASN A 609 -46.35 -14.63 12.56
C ASN A 609 -47.73 -15.20 12.96
N SER A 610 -48.80 -14.44 12.80
CA SER A 610 -50.17 -14.86 13.14
C SER A 610 -50.74 -15.94 12.19
N ILE A 611 -50.20 -16.03 10.97
CA ILE A 611 -50.61 -16.96 9.91
C ILE A 611 -49.70 -18.20 9.91
N LEU A 612 -48.39 -17.99 10.04
CA LEU A 612 -47.35 -19.02 9.85
C LEU A 612 -46.89 -19.71 11.15
N LYS A 613 -47.19 -19.15 12.33
CA LYS A 613 -46.84 -19.74 13.64
C LYS A 613 -45.38 -20.23 13.69
N ASP A 614 -45.15 -21.50 14.02
CA ASP A 614 -43.83 -22.11 14.24
C ASP A 614 -42.94 -22.11 12.98
N GLN A 615 -43.52 -22.15 11.77
CA GLN A 615 -42.78 -22.10 10.50
C GLN A 615 -42.01 -20.78 10.33
N THR A 616 -42.47 -19.70 10.96
CA THR A 616 -41.79 -18.40 10.90
C THR A 616 -40.47 -18.43 11.67
N ALA A 617 -40.41 -19.17 12.79
CA ALA A 617 -39.20 -19.31 13.58
C ALA A 617 -38.16 -20.19 12.86
N GLU A 618 -38.61 -21.26 12.23
CA GLU A 618 -37.78 -22.16 11.42
C GLU A 618 -37.19 -21.43 10.21
N LEU A 619 -38.01 -20.71 9.44
CA LEU A 619 -37.53 -19.95 8.28
C LEU A 619 -36.54 -18.83 8.69
N LYS A 620 -36.79 -18.15 9.82
CA LYS A 620 -35.84 -17.17 10.36
C LYS A 620 -34.49 -17.80 10.73
N LYS A 621 -34.51 -19.02 11.29
CA LYS A 621 -33.29 -19.77 11.63
C LYS A 621 -32.55 -20.16 10.35
N MET A 622 -33.24 -20.80 9.39
CA MET A 622 -32.66 -21.21 8.11
C MET A 622 -32.05 -20.03 7.34
N LEU A 623 -32.70 -18.86 7.36
CA LEU A 623 -32.21 -17.66 6.68
C LEU A 623 -30.94 -17.13 7.34
N LYS A 624 -30.89 -17.10 8.68
CA LYS A 624 -29.68 -16.70 9.42
C LYS A 624 -28.53 -17.68 9.18
N ASP A 625 -28.81 -18.98 9.22
CA ASP A 625 -27.81 -20.03 8.99
C ASP A 625 -27.27 -19.96 7.56
N TYR A 626 -28.13 -19.74 6.56
CA TYR A 626 -27.72 -19.52 5.17
C TYR A 626 -26.82 -18.29 5.02
N VAL A 627 -27.24 -17.14 5.58
CA VAL A 627 -26.46 -15.90 5.53
C VAL A 627 -25.10 -16.11 6.21
N ASP A 628 -25.04 -16.74 7.37
CA ASP A 628 -23.80 -17.01 8.09
C ASP A 628 -22.82 -17.88 7.27
N VAL A 629 -23.31 -18.93 6.61
CA VAL A 629 -22.48 -19.78 5.74
C VAL A 629 -21.98 -19.01 4.51
N VAL A 630 -22.81 -18.17 3.89
CA VAL A 630 -22.39 -17.33 2.75
C VAL A 630 -21.30 -16.34 3.17
N LEU A 631 -21.46 -15.68 4.32
CA LEU A 631 -20.47 -14.76 4.87
C LEU A 631 -19.13 -15.45 5.14
N LYS A 632 -19.16 -16.64 5.78
CA LYS A 632 -17.96 -17.44 6.03
C LYS A 632 -17.26 -17.87 4.74
N ARG A 633 -18.03 -18.27 3.72
CA ARG A 633 -17.48 -18.62 2.40
C ARG A 633 -16.84 -17.40 1.72
N ASN A 634 -17.51 -16.26 1.71
CA ASN A 634 -17.00 -15.06 1.05
C ASN A 634 -15.76 -14.51 1.78
N ALA A 635 -15.75 -14.50 3.11
CA ALA A 635 -14.56 -14.17 3.89
C ALA A 635 -13.37 -15.06 3.49
N ALA A 636 -13.58 -16.37 3.29
CA ALA A 636 -12.54 -17.27 2.80
C ALA A 636 -12.05 -16.94 1.37
N VAL A 637 -12.95 -16.55 0.46
CA VAL A 637 -12.56 -16.07 -0.89
C VAL A 637 -11.75 -14.78 -0.83
N VAL A 638 -12.15 -13.85 0.03
CA VAL A 638 -11.44 -12.58 0.16
C VAL A 638 -10.04 -12.80 0.74
N ARG A 639 -9.91 -13.66 1.74
CA ARG A 639 -8.59 -14.08 2.26
C ARG A 639 -7.76 -14.74 1.17
N TYR A 640 -8.35 -15.60 0.34
CA TYR A 640 -7.67 -16.20 -0.83
C TYR A 640 -7.13 -15.13 -1.80
N ASN A 641 -7.96 -14.16 -2.19
CA ASN A 641 -7.54 -13.11 -3.12
C ASN A 641 -6.53 -12.13 -2.48
N SER A 642 -6.58 -11.94 -1.16
CA SER A 642 -5.61 -11.13 -0.44
C SER A 642 -4.23 -11.79 -0.41
N CYS A 643 -4.16 -13.13 -0.30
CA CYS A 643 -2.91 -13.87 -0.44
C CYS A 643 -2.26 -13.63 -1.80
N LEU A 644 -3.07 -13.53 -2.86
CA LEU A 644 -2.61 -13.23 -4.21
C LEU A 644 -2.03 -11.80 -4.30
N ALA A 645 -2.66 -10.81 -3.64
CA ALA A 645 -2.13 -9.45 -3.56
C ALA A 645 -0.75 -9.40 -2.86
N VAL A 646 -0.59 -10.15 -1.76
CA VAL A 646 0.70 -10.30 -1.07
C VAL A 646 1.74 -10.92 -2.00
N MET A 647 1.38 -11.96 -2.76
CA MET A 647 2.28 -12.58 -3.73
C MET A 647 2.71 -11.58 -4.82
N VAL A 648 1.78 -10.79 -5.38
CA VAL A 648 2.10 -9.76 -6.38
C VAL A 648 3.13 -8.77 -5.83
N LYS A 649 2.89 -8.20 -4.64
CA LYS A 649 3.86 -7.30 -3.99
C LYS A 649 5.23 -7.98 -3.82
N CYS A 650 5.26 -9.20 -3.31
CA CYS A 650 6.52 -9.91 -3.07
C CYS A 650 7.29 -10.17 -4.37
N TYR A 651 6.59 -10.49 -5.47
CA TYR A 651 7.22 -10.69 -6.77
C TYR A 651 7.74 -9.38 -7.37
N THR A 652 6.94 -8.31 -7.37
CA THR A 652 7.37 -7.01 -7.91
C THR A 652 8.54 -6.44 -7.12
N GLU A 653 8.52 -6.56 -5.79
CA GLU A 653 9.64 -6.17 -4.92
C GLU A 653 10.90 -7.01 -5.18
N SER A 654 10.77 -8.32 -5.41
CA SER A 654 11.93 -9.18 -5.72
C SER A 654 12.56 -8.85 -7.08
N LEU A 655 11.75 -8.58 -8.10
CA LEU A 655 12.23 -8.11 -9.40
C LEU A 655 12.94 -6.75 -9.30
N ALA A 656 12.42 -5.84 -8.46
CA ALA A 656 13.08 -4.58 -8.18
C ALA A 656 14.44 -4.78 -7.47
N GLN A 657 14.54 -5.73 -6.53
CA GLN A 657 15.83 -6.08 -5.92
C GLN A 657 16.83 -6.63 -6.94
N ASP A 658 16.39 -7.46 -7.89
CA ASP A 658 17.26 -7.97 -8.95
C ASP A 658 17.84 -6.84 -9.81
N LYS A 659 17.03 -5.83 -10.15
CA LYS A 659 17.49 -4.63 -10.84
C LYS A 659 18.51 -3.83 -10.04
N VAL A 660 18.31 -3.70 -8.73
CA VAL A 660 19.30 -3.05 -7.86
C VAL A 660 20.62 -3.84 -7.84
N ILE A 661 20.57 -5.17 -7.73
CA ILE A 661 21.78 -6.03 -7.75
C ILE A 661 22.53 -5.87 -9.09
N GLU A 662 21.80 -5.86 -10.21
CA GLU A 662 22.35 -5.62 -11.56
C GLU A 662 23.05 -4.26 -11.64
N ASN A 663 22.42 -3.19 -11.14
CA ASN A 663 22.99 -1.85 -11.11
C ASN A 663 24.26 -1.78 -10.23
N LEU A 664 24.25 -2.41 -9.05
CA LEU A 664 25.43 -2.51 -8.18
C LEU A 664 26.58 -3.26 -8.89
N ALA A 665 26.28 -4.29 -9.68
CA ALA A 665 27.27 -5.01 -10.48
C ALA A 665 27.78 -4.19 -11.67
N ASN A 666 26.93 -3.37 -12.31
CA ASN A 666 27.35 -2.43 -13.37
C ASN A 666 28.32 -1.38 -12.83
N VAL A 667 28.06 -0.84 -11.64
CA VAL A 667 28.96 0.12 -11.00
C VAL A 667 30.29 -0.50 -10.61
N GLU A 668 30.31 -1.74 -10.12
CA GLU A 668 31.56 -2.46 -9.84
C GLU A 668 32.43 -2.61 -11.11
N ARG A 669 31.81 -2.72 -12.29
CA ARG A 669 32.51 -2.80 -13.59
C ARG A 669 32.98 -1.43 -14.12
N GLN A 670 32.29 -0.34 -13.78
CA GLN A 670 32.59 1.00 -14.24
C GLN A 670 33.65 1.66 -13.32
N THR A 671 34.93 1.44 -13.61
CA THR A 671 36.11 1.96 -12.88
C THR A 671 36.19 3.50 -12.73
N VAL A 672 35.27 4.26 -13.32
CA VAL A 672 35.26 5.74 -13.38
C VAL A 672 34.47 6.37 -12.22
N LEU A 673 33.63 5.59 -11.52
CA LEU A 673 32.90 6.08 -10.33
C LEU A 673 33.83 5.96 -9.11
N THR A 674 34.47 7.09 -8.78
CA THR A 674 35.36 7.24 -7.61
C THR A 674 34.63 6.93 -6.30
N MET A 675 35.39 6.80 -5.20
CA MET A 675 34.86 6.48 -3.87
C MET A 675 33.74 7.41 -3.37
N ASP A 676 33.68 8.63 -3.90
CA ASP A 676 32.54 9.53 -3.79
C ASP A 676 31.61 9.27 -4.98
N SER A 677 30.71 8.30 -4.91
CA SER A 677 29.68 8.06 -5.94
C SER A 677 28.31 7.90 -5.27
N PRO A 678 27.22 8.49 -5.81
CA PRO A 678 25.85 8.29 -5.33
C PRO A 678 25.48 6.84 -5.18
N THR A 679 26.02 5.97 -6.03
CA THR A 679 25.77 4.53 -5.93
C THR A 679 26.26 3.92 -4.62
N MET A 680 27.39 4.38 -4.06
CA MET A 680 27.82 3.89 -2.75
C MET A 680 26.90 4.41 -1.64
N THR A 681 26.44 5.66 -1.73
CA THR A 681 25.42 6.20 -0.82
C THR A 681 24.10 5.41 -0.91
N ILE A 682 23.69 4.99 -2.11
CA ILE A 682 22.54 4.11 -2.35
C ILE A 682 22.78 2.73 -1.73
N ALA A 683 23.95 2.12 -1.95
CA ALA A 683 24.31 0.81 -1.40
C ALA A 683 24.30 0.83 0.14
N MET A 684 24.88 1.86 0.75
CA MET A 684 24.87 2.05 2.20
C MET A 684 23.46 2.27 2.74
N LYS A 685 22.64 3.09 2.07
CA LYS A 685 21.23 3.27 2.43
C LYS A 685 20.44 1.97 2.32
N ARG A 686 20.74 1.11 1.33
CA ARG A 686 20.09 -0.20 1.17
C ARG A 686 20.41 -1.15 2.32
N ILE A 687 21.66 -1.22 2.77
CA ILE A 687 22.04 -2.01 3.95
C ILE A 687 21.22 -1.52 5.16
N TYR A 688 21.21 -0.21 5.39
CA TYR A 688 20.48 0.39 6.50
C TYR A 688 18.97 0.09 6.45
N VAL A 689 18.33 0.33 5.31
CA VAL A 689 16.88 0.08 5.11
C VAL A 689 16.53 -1.41 5.25
N ALA A 690 17.40 -2.34 4.82
CA ALA A 690 17.14 -3.77 4.97
C ALA A 690 17.16 -4.22 6.43
N GLU A 691 18.16 -3.79 7.21
CA GLU A 691 18.20 -4.05 8.65
C GLU A 691 16.99 -3.42 9.36
N LEU A 692 16.58 -2.24 8.91
CA LEU A 692 15.40 -1.56 9.41
C LEU A 692 14.12 -2.38 9.16
N GLN A 693 13.92 -2.87 7.94
CA GLN A 693 12.76 -3.70 7.60
C GLN A 693 12.72 -5.02 8.41
N ASN A 694 13.89 -5.60 8.68
CA ASN A 694 14.01 -6.81 9.49
C ASN A 694 13.55 -6.56 10.94
N ILE A 695 14.10 -5.55 11.62
CA ILE A 695 13.70 -5.22 12.99
C ILE A 695 12.23 -4.81 13.07
N GLN A 696 11.73 -4.09 12.06
CA GLN A 696 10.33 -3.72 11.95
C GLN A 696 9.42 -4.95 11.99
N SER A 697 9.80 -6.04 11.30
CA SER A 697 9.01 -7.29 11.29
C SER A 697 8.92 -7.89 12.68
N TRP A 698 10.01 -7.84 13.45
CA TRP A 698 10.04 -8.35 14.82
C TRP A 698 9.26 -7.48 15.78
N LEU A 699 9.39 -6.15 15.70
CA LEU A 699 8.61 -5.20 16.49
C LEU A 699 7.10 -5.37 16.25
N TYR A 700 6.71 -5.54 14.99
CA TYR A 700 5.32 -5.78 14.62
C TYR A 700 4.79 -7.10 15.21
N LYS A 701 5.56 -8.19 15.13
CA LYS A 701 5.20 -9.48 15.75
C LYS A 701 5.13 -9.35 17.27
N ALA A 702 6.06 -8.63 17.89
CA ALA A 702 6.03 -8.36 19.33
C ALA A 702 4.78 -7.57 19.74
N GLN A 703 4.40 -6.52 19.00
CA GLN A 703 3.17 -5.74 19.26
C GLN A 703 1.92 -6.63 19.23
N ARG A 704 1.80 -7.51 18.23
CA ARG A 704 0.65 -8.43 18.12
C ARG A 704 0.66 -9.52 19.19
N ALA A 705 1.84 -10.05 19.52
CA ALA A 705 1.99 -10.99 20.64
C ALA A 705 1.59 -10.34 21.99
N TYR A 706 1.99 -9.08 22.21
CA TYR A 706 1.54 -8.29 23.35
C TYR A 706 0.02 -8.15 23.36
N ASN A 707 -0.60 -7.75 22.25
CA ASN A 707 -2.06 -7.59 22.18
C ASN A 707 -2.80 -8.89 22.54
N PHE A 708 -2.28 -10.02 22.07
CA PHE A 708 -2.84 -11.34 22.35
C PHE A 708 -2.66 -11.75 23.82
N GLU A 709 -1.47 -11.58 24.41
CA GLU A 709 -1.20 -11.98 25.80
C GLU A 709 -1.86 -11.05 26.82
N ALA A 710 -1.82 -9.74 26.55
CA ALA A 710 -2.37 -8.71 27.42
C ALA A 710 -3.89 -8.56 27.28
N LEU A 711 -4.48 -9.14 26.23
CA LEU A 711 -5.88 -8.90 25.85
C LEU A 711 -6.16 -7.40 25.72
N ASN A 712 -5.24 -6.70 25.05
CA ASN A 712 -5.29 -5.25 24.88
C ASN A 712 -5.15 -4.92 23.39
N PRO A 713 -6.15 -4.31 22.73
CA PRO A 713 -6.10 -4.00 21.32
C PRO A 713 -5.28 -2.73 20.99
N THR A 714 -4.65 -2.08 21.97
CA THR A 714 -3.91 -0.83 21.79
C THR A 714 -2.68 -1.03 20.89
N ASN A 715 -2.57 -0.23 19.82
CA ASN A 715 -1.36 -0.18 18.99
C ASN A 715 -0.33 0.77 19.62
N VAL A 716 0.54 0.23 20.48
CA VAL A 716 1.57 1.00 21.21
C VAL A 716 2.56 1.63 20.24
N LEU A 717 3.00 0.88 19.22
CA LEU A 717 3.89 1.40 18.18
C LEU A 717 3.22 2.52 17.37
N GLY A 718 1.97 2.34 16.96
CA GLY A 718 1.21 3.36 16.23
C GLY A 718 1.08 4.68 17.02
N GLU A 719 0.77 4.60 18.31
CA GLU A 719 0.71 5.79 19.19
C GLU A 719 2.08 6.44 19.39
N PHE A 720 3.14 5.63 19.57
CA PHE A 720 4.51 6.12 19.68
C PHE A 720 4.91 6.93 18.44
N PHE A 721 4.61 6.41 17.26
CA PHE A 721 5.02 7.00 15.99
C PHE A 721 4.08 8.09 15.45
N ARG A 722 2.91 8.29 16.04
CA ARG A 722 1.87 9.20 15.52
C ARG A 722 2.37 10.62 15.21
N TYR A 723 3.21 11.16 16.08
CA TYR A 723 3.75 12.52 15.97
C TYR A 723 5.23 12.56 15.62
N ILE A 724 5.80 11.41 15.28
CA ILE A 724 7.22 11.31 14.98
C ILE A 724 7.42 11.52 13.49
N ASP A 725 8.34 12.41 13.17
CA ASP A 725 8.80 12.59 11.81
C ASP A 725 9.63 11.37 11.38
N MET A 726 9.10 10.63 10.41
CA MET A 726 9.74 9.44 9.86
C MET A 726 11.06 9.77 9.14
N SER A 727 11.32 11.05 8.86
CA SER A 727 12.62 11.53 8.41
C SER A 727 13.73 11.36 9.47
N GLN A 728 13.41 10.94 10.70
CA GLN A 728 14.39 10.70 11.79
C GLN A 728 14.47 9.24 12.23
N TYR A 729 14.05 8.32 11.36
CA TYR A 729 14.00 6.88 11.64
C TYR A 729 15.40 6.26 11.75
N THR A 730 16.00 6.43 12.93
CA THR A 730 17.35 6.00 13.36
C THR A 730 17.28 4.80 14.32
N TYR A 731 18.41 4.13 14.57
CA TYR A 731 18.58 3.14 15.63
C TYR A 731 18.00 3.62 16.96
N ALA A 732 18.33 4.85 17.37
CA ALA A 732 17.91 5.40 18.65
C ALA A 732 16.37 5.53 18.72
N LEU A 733 15.74 5.89 17.61
CA LEU A 733 14.28 5.98 17.54
C LEU A 733 13.62 4.59 17.58
N VAL A 734 14.18 3.61 16.87
CA VAL A 734 13.69 2.23 16.87
C VAL A 734 13.89 1.57 18.25
N GLU A 735 15.00 1.83 18.90
CA GLU A 735 15.26 1.43 20.29
C GLU A 735 14.25 2.06 21.24
N ALA A 736 13.91 3.34 21.09
CA ALA A 736 12.88 4.00 21.90
C ALA A 736 11.47 3.41 21.65
N ALA A 737 11.15 3.04 20.41
CA ALA A 737 9.90 2.34 20.09
C ALA A 737 9.85 0.96 20.75
N HIS A 738 10.96 0.20 20.70
CA HIS A 738 11.12 -1.07 21.41
C HIS A 738 10.92 -0.91 22.92
N GLN A 739 11.57 0.08 23.53
CA GLN A 739 11.44 0.38 24.97
C GLN A 739 10.00 0.76 25.35
N SER A 740 9.29 1.51 24.50
CA SER A 740 7.88 1.86 24.75
C SER A 740 6.99 0.62 24.76
N LEU A 741 7.19 -0.31 23.83
CA LEU A 741 6.48 -1.58 23.80
C LEU A 741 6.84 -2.48 24.99
N PHE A 742 8.13 -2.53 25.35
CA PHE A 742 8.63 -3.26 26.53
C PHE A 742 8.04 -2.72 27.83
N GLN A 743 7.96 -1.40 27.98
CA GLN A 743 7.31 -0.77 29.13
C GLN A 743 5.83 -1.14 29.20
N ALA A 744 5.10 -1.06 28.08
CA ALA A 744 3.68 -1.46 28.04
C ALA A 744 3.48 -2.93 28.44
N TYR A 745 4.38 -3.82 28.03
CA TYR A 745 4.36 -5.22 28.46
C TYR A 745 4.59 -5.37 29.97
N ASN A 746 5.58 -4.68 30.54
CA ASN A 746 5.85 -4.74 31.98
C ASN A 746 4.72 -4.13 32.82
N GLU A 747 4.13 -3.01 32.39
CA GLU A 747 2.96 -2.42 33.04
C GLU A 747 1.77 -3.40 33.04
N TYR A 748 1.58 -4.13 31.95
CA TYR A 748 0.61 -5.22 31.89
C TYR A 748 0.93 -6.31 32.93
N LEU A 749 2.19 -6.75 33.05
CA LEU A 749 2.58 -7.75 34.06
C LEU A 749 2.33 -7.24 35.49
N ASP A 750 2.64 -5.98 35.78
CA ASP A 750 2.45 -5.35 37.11
C ASP A 750 0.96 -5.24 37.50
N LEU A 751 0.08 -4.93 36.54
CA LEU A 751 -1.37 -4.84 36.77
C LEU A 751 -2.02 -6.20 37.06
N TYR A 752 -1.42 -7.30 36.61
CA TYR A 752 -1.91 -8.66 36.83
C TYR A 752 -1.22 -9.33 38.02
N THR A 753 -1.56 -8.87 39.23
CA THR A 753 -1.04 -9.40 40.51
C THR A 753 -1.46 -10.85 40.82
N SER A 754 -2.39 -11.44 40.06
CA SER A 754 -2.86 -12.83 40.21
C SER A 754 -2.29 -13.69 39.09
N SER A 755 -1.37 -14.59 39.45
CA SER A 755 -0.81 -15.59 38.55
C SER A 755 -1.91 -16.39 37.85
N ARG A 756 -1.68 -16.79 36.59
CA ARG A 756 -2.55 -17.75 35.90
C ARG A 756 -2.66 -19.02 36.74
N ARG A 757 -3.86 -19.58 36.84
CA ARG A 757 -4.15 -20.83 37.55
C ARG A 757 -4.42 -21.95 36.56
N THR A 758 -4.03 -23.16 36.88
CA THR A 758 -4.37 -24.34 36.08
C THR A 758 -5.81 -24.75 36.32
N PHE A 759 -6.47 -25.25 35.28
CA PHE A 759 -7.76 -25.94 35.36
C PHE A 759 -7.68 -27.27 34.60
N SER A 760 -8.46 -28.24 35.04
CA SER A 760 -8.54 -29.56 34.41
C SER A 760 -9.97 -30.07 34.41
N SER A 761 -10.27 -31.02 33.53
CA SER A 761 -11.52 -31.77 33.48
C SER A 761 -12.79 -30.91 33.34
N HIS A 762 -12.71 -29.78 32.63
CA HIS A 762 -13.86 -28.94 32.33
C HIS A 762 -14.61 -29.50 31.12
N LYS A 763 -15.89 -29.84 31.29
CA LYS A 763 -16.68 -30.58 30.30
C LYS A 763 -17.66 -29.68 29.55
N TYR A 764 -17.51 -29.59 28.25
CA TYR A 764 -18.48 -29.00 27.33
C TYR A 764 -19.32 -30.11 26.70
N PHE A 765 -20.57 -30.22 27.13
CA PHE A 765 -21.50 -31.21 26.59
C PHE A 765 -22.06 -30.75 25.24
N LEU A 766 -22.05 -31.64 24.26
CA LEU A 766 -22.62 -31.37 22.94
C LEU A 766 -24.15 -31.33 23.01
N GLY A 767 -24.74 -30.36 22.32
CA GLY A 767 -26.19 -30.18 22.21
C GLY A 767 -26.86 -31.25 21.33
N GLU A 768 -28.18 -31.40 21.43
CA GLU A 768 -28.90 -32.45 20.71
C GLU A 768 -28.69 -32.41 19.18
N ASP A 769 -28.63 -31.22 18.59
CA ASP A 769 -28.40 -31.03 17.16
C ASP A 769 -26.99 -31.50 16.74
N GLU A 770 -25.97 -31.21 17.55
CA GLU A 770 -24.58 -31.63 17.33
C GLU A 770 -24.43 -33.15 17.44
N VAL A 771 -25.09 -33.75 18.45
CA VAL A 771 -25.14 -35.21 18.62
C VAL A 771 -25.82 -35.89 17.43
N ARG A 772 -26.93 -35.32 16.93
CA ARG A 772 -27.60 -35.81 15.72
C ARG A 772 -26.68 -35.75 14.51
N SER A 773 -25.89 -34.69 14.34
CA SER A 773 -24.93 -34.56 13.24
C SER A 773 -23.82 -35.61 13.31
N ILE A 774 -23.26 -35.91 14.49
CA ILE A 774 -22.25 -36.98 14.65
C ILE A 774 -22.85 -38.36 14.33
N LYS A 775 -24.11 -38.59 14.71
CA LYS A 775 -24.83 -39.85 14.41
C LYS A 775 -25.16 -40.00 12.92
N PHE A 776 -25.18 -38.90 12.17
CA PHE A 776 -25.53 -38.92 10.75
C PHE A 776 -24.32 -39.37 9.91
N ASN A 777 -24.51 -40.49 9.21
CA ASN A 777 -23.41 -41.31 8.69
C ASN A 777 -22.95 -40.79 7.31
N PHE A 778 -21.77 -40.18 7.22
CA PHE A 778 -21.10 -40.05 5.92
C PHE A 778 -20.38 -41.38 5.58
N PRO A 779 -20.13 -41.69 4.30
CA PRO A 779 -19.51 -42.95 3.90
C PRO A 779 -18.18 -43.23 4.64
N ASP A 780 -17.35 -42.19 4.80
CA ASP A 780 -15.93 -42.34 5.16
C ASP A 780 -15.58 -41.88 6.59
N SER A 781 -16.36 -40.98 7.21
CA SER A 781 -16.13 -40.49 8.57
C SER A 781 -17.41 -39.92 9.21
N ALA A 782 -17.36 -39.64 10.52
CA ALA A 782 -18.32 -38.72 11.15
C ALA A 782 -17.65 -37.35 11.31
N LEU A 783 -18.25 -36.31 10.75
CA LEU A 783 -17.72 -34.94 10.74
C LEU A 783 -18.70 -34.00 11.43
N LEU A 784 -18.22 -33.24 12.41
CA LEU A 784 -18.97 -32.18 13.08
C LEU A 784 -18.15 -30.88 13.07
N GLN A 785 -18.78 -29.78 12.67
CA GLN A 785 -18.29 -28.44 12.95
C GLN A 785 -19.05 -27.88 14.16
N LEU A 786 -18.30 -27.51 15.19
CA LEU A 786 -18.80 -27.02 16.46
C LEU A 786 -18.31 -25.59 16.69
N ASN A 787 -19.21 -24.65 16.94
CA ASN A 787 -18.83 -23.30 17.34
C ASN A 787 -19.03 -23.12 18.85
N ILE A 788 -17.94 -22.96 19.59
CA ILE A 788 -17.99 -22.71 21.03
C ILE A 788 -17.91 -21.21 21.25
N ALA A 789 -19.04 -20.58 21.56
CA ALA A 789 -19.07 -19.14 21.85
C ALA A 789 -18.63 -18.84 23.29
N PRO A 790 -18.06 -17.65 23.55
CA PRO A 790 -17.87 -17.17 24.91
C PRO A 790 -19.22 -17.14 25.65
N PRO A 791 -19.27 -17.55 26.94
CA PRO A 791 -20.51 -17.54 27.71
C PRO A 791 -21.06 -16.12 27.83
N ASP A 792 -22.39 -15.97 27.76
CA ASP A 792 -23.06 -14.73 28.15
C ASP A 792 -22.67 -14.41 29.61
N PRO A 793 -22.23 -13.17 29.92
CA PRO A 793 -21.92 -12.77 31.30
C PRO A 793 -23.05 -13.05 32.31
N LYS A 794 -24.30 -13.20 31.85
CA LYS A 794 -25.48 -13.54 32.66
C LYS A 794 -25.80 -15.03 32.72
N ALA A 795 -25.10 -15.88 31.98
CA ALA A 795 -25.34 -17.32 31.95
C ALA A 795 -24.90 -17.97 33.28
N THR A 796 -25.85 -18.59 33.98
CA THR A 796 -25.59 -19.30 35.25
C THR A 796 -24.95 -20.68 35.07
N ASN A 797 -24.96 -21.23 33.84
CA ASN A 797 -24.50 -22.58 33.51
C ASN A 797 -23.32 -22.56 32.50
N SER A 798 -22.35 -21.66 32.69
CA SER A 798 -21.13 -21.63 31.86
C SER A 798 -20.23 -22.83 32.16
N THR A 799 -19.66 -23.45 31.12
CA THR A 799 -18.59 -24.47 31.25
C THR A 799 -17.35 -23.92 31.95
N PHE A 800 -17.10 -22.61 31.83
CA PHE A 800 -15.94 -21.93 32.40
C PHE A 800 -16.39 -20.79 33.34
N PRO A 801 -16.94 -21.11 34.52
CA PRO A 801 -17.47 -20.10 35.43
C PRO A 801 -16.35 -19.32 36.13
N ASN A 802 -16.46 -17.98 36.17
CA ASN A 802 -15.50 -17.07 36.80
C ASN A 802 -14.06 -17.18 36.24
N MET A 803 -13.92 -17.58 34.97
CA MET A 803 -12.64 -17.71 34.28
C MET A 803 -12.54 -16.71 33.13
N ALA A 804 -11.48 -15.91 33.13
CA ALA A 804 -11.05 -15.02 32.05
C ALA A 804 -9.72 -15.51 31.47
N ASP A 805 -9.32 -15.03 30.29
CA ASP A 805 -8.06 -15.35 29.62
C ASP A 805 -7.75 -16.87 29.64
N ILE A 806 -8.71 -17.67 29.18
CA ILE A 806 -8.60 -19.13 29.21
C ILE A 806 -7.72 -19.57 28.05
N ARG A 807 -6.66 -20.32 28.37
CA ARG A 807 -5.68 -20.84 27.42
C ARG A 807 -5.58 -22.35 27.57
N LEU A 808 -5.78 -23.07 26.47
CA LEU A 808 -5.82 -24.52 26.44
C LEU A 808 -4.42 -25.10 26.31
N THR A 809 -4.21 -26.21 27.02
CA THR A 809 -3.05 -27.08 26.86
C THR A 809 -3.45 -28.43 26.31
N ARG A 810 -4.70 -28.87 26.56
CA ARG A 810 -5.27 -30.11 26.01
C ARG A 810 -6.75 -29.99 25.74
N VAL A 811 -7.21 -30.75 24.75
CA VAL A 811 -8.61 -30.96 24.41
C VAL A 811 -8.85 -32.44 24.08
N ARG A 812 -9.91 -33.01 24.64
CA ARG A 812 -10.23 -34.44 24.51
C ARG A 812 -11.69 -34.62 24.15
N LEU A 813 -12.00 -35.59 23.28
CA LEU A 813 -13.38 -35.93 22.92
C LEU A 813 -13.75 -37.28 23.52
N PHE A 814 -14.79 -37.30 24.37
CA PHE A 814 -15.33 -38.54 24.90
C PHE A 814 -16.72 -38.81 24.33
N LEU A 815 -16.91 -40.02 23.80
CA LEU A 815 -18.18 -40.53 23.29
C LEU A 815 -18.65 -41.71 24.15
N PRO A 816 -19.43 -41.49 25.23
CA PRO A 816 -19.97 -42.58 26.01
C PRO A 816 -20.83 -43.51 25.14
N ASN A 817 -20.73 -44.82 25.38
CA ASN A 817 -21.41 -45.90 24.63
C ASN A 817 -21.00 -46.06 23.15
N VAL A 818 -19.89 -45.45 22.72
CA VAL A 818 -19.29 -45.79 21.42
C VAL A 818 -18.67 -47.18 21.47
N THR A 819 -18.68 -47.91 20.35
CA THR A 819 -17.97 -49.18 20.23
C THR A 819 -17.18 -49.25 18.92
N THR A 820 -16.03 -49.92 18.97
CA THR A 820 -15.18 -50.29 17.84
C THR A 820 -14.72 -51.75 18.02
N ASP A 821 -14.24 -52.39 16.97
CA ASP A 821 -13.78 -53.78 16.98
C ASP A 821 -12.50 -53.97 17.81
N ASP A 822 -11.65 -52.95 17.87
CA ASP A 822 -10.36 -52.95 18.57
C ASP A 822 -10.42 -52.35 19.98
N GLY A 823 -11.57 -51.78 20.39
CA GLY A 823 -11.78 -51.17 21.70
C GLY A 823 -11.13 -49.79 21.85
N THR A 824 -10.60 -49.20 20.79
CA THR A 824 -10.01 -47.85 20.79
C THR A 824 -10.79 -46.88 19.91
N LEU A 825 -10.90 -45.62 20.34
CA LEU A 825 -11.46 -44.56 19.52
C LEU A 825 -10.36 -43.59 19.08
N HIS A 826 -10.28 -43.35 17.78
CA HIS A 826 -9.43 -42.36 17.13
C HIS A 826 -10.27 -41.16 16.70
N ALA A 827 -9.96 -39.99 17.24
CA ALA A 827 -10.59 -38.72 16.86
C ALA A 827 -9.51 -37.69 16.48
N ALA A 828 -9.74 -37.01 15.36
CA ALA A 828 -8.97 -35.84 14.96
C ALA A 828 -9.80 -34.59 15.28
N LEU A 829 -9.26 -33.72 16.11
CA LEU A 829 -9.87 -32.45 16.50
C LEU A 829 -9.05 -31.33 15.87
N THR A 830 -9.70 -30.30 15.34
CA THR A 830 -8.99 -29.16 14.74
C THR A 830 -9.57 -27.86 15.27
N HIS A 831 -8.74 -27.05 15.92
CA HIS A 831 -9.08 -25.66 16.21
C HIS A 831 -8.92 -24.84 14.93
N LEU A 832 -9.99 -24.24 14.40
CA LEU A 832 -10.01 -23.65 13.05
C LEU A 832 -9.37 -22.26 12.95
N GLY A 833 -8.87 -21.71 14.05
CA GLY A 833 -7.96 -20.56 14.05
C GLY A 833 -8.58 -19.22 14.43
N ASP A 834 -9.87 -19.02 14.16
CA ASP A 834 -10.60 -17.83 14.61
C ASP A 834 -11.12 -18.07 16.03
N GLU A 835 -10.64 -17.30 17.00
CA GLU A 835 -10.97 -17.45 18.42
C GLU A 835 -11.38 -16.12 19.08
N THR A 836 -12.10 -16.22 20.19
CA THR A 836 -12.46 -15.06 21.02
C THR A 836 -12.03 -15.31 22.46
N LEU A 837 -11.32 -14.35 23.05
CA LEU A 837 -10.90 -14.40 24.44
C LEU A 837 -11.66 -13.37 25.25
N VAL A 838 -11.87 -13.68 26.53
CA VAL A 838 -12.61 -12.83 27.47
C VAL A 838 -11.65 -12.28 28.50
N ASP A 839 -11.58 -10.97 28.66
CA ASP A 839 -10.75 -10.33 29.67
C ASP A 839 -11.42 -10.36 31.07
N LYS A 840 -10.73 -9.86 32.10
CA LYS A 840 -11.28 -9.79 33.48
C LYS A 840 -12.48 -8.84 33.62
N LYS A 841 -12.75 -7.98 32.64
CA LYS A 841 -13.88 -7.03 32.60
C LYS A 841 -15.04 -7.56 31.74
N ASN A 842 -15.00 -8.83 31.32
CA ASN A 842 -15.94 -9.44 30.38
C ASN A 842 -15.93 -8.83 28.96
N ALA A 843 -14.87 -8.11 28.58
CA ALA A 843 -14.68 -7.68 27.21
C ALA A 843 -14.26 -8.88 26.35
N GLN A 844 -14.95 -9.07 25.23
CA GLN A 844 -14.64 -10.10 24.24
C GLN A 844 -13.72 -9.52 23.17
N ILE A 845 -12.61 -10.22 22.90
CA ILE A 845 -11.59 -9.80 21.95
C ILE A 845 -11.31 -10.96 21.00
N THR A 846 -11.39 -10.70 19.70
CA THR A 846 -11.26 -11.72 18.65
C THR A 846 -9.85 -11.71 18.06
N PHE A 847 -9.32 -12.91 17.83
CA PHE A 847 -8.03 -13.17 17.21
C PHE A 847 -8.18 -14.23 16.11
N SER A 848 -7.21 -14.29 15.20
CA SER A 848 -7.10 -15.30 14.17
C SER A 848 -5.69 -15.88 14.17
N HIS A 849 -5.53 -17.17 13.95
CA HIS A 849 -4.23 -17.83 13.82
C HIS A 849 -4.34 -19.08 12.92
N LYS A 850 -3.20 -19.72 12.63
CA LYS A 850 -3.18 -21.00 11.90
C LYS A 850 -3.96 -22.10 12.65
N THR A 851 -4.48 -23.07 11.92
CA THR A 851 -5.22 -24.18 12.54
C THR A 851 -4.31 -25.00 13.47
N TYR A 852 -4.88 -25.48 14.59
CA TYR A 852 -4.20 -26.42 15.47
C TYR A 852 -4.85 -27.80 15.33
N PRO A 853 -4.23 -28.73 14.57
CA PRO A 853 -4.65 -30.12 14.59
C PRO A 853 -4.27 -30.76 15.92
N VAL A 854 -5.16 -31.58 16.43
CA VAL A 854 -5.04 -32.27 17.71
C VAL A 854 -5.49 -33.71 17.53
N ASP A 855 -4.56 -34.64 17.72
CA ASP A 855 -4.86 -36.06 17.72
C ASP A 855 -5.25 -36.52 19.12
N PHE A 856 -6.38 -37.21 19.22
CA PHE A 856 -6.84 -37.81 20.46
C PHE A 856 -7.21 -39.28 20.23
N ILE A 857 -6.60 -40.15 21.02
CA ILE A 857 -6.86 -41.60 20.98
C ILE A 857 -7.05 -42.07 22.41
N TYR A 858 -8.12 -42.84 22.67
CA TYR A 858 -8.37 -43.41 23.98
C TYR A 858 -8.93 -44.84 23.93
N ASP A 859 -8.67 -45.58 24.99
CA ASP A 859 -9.26 -46.90 25.22
C ASP A 859 -10.69 -46.74 25.76
N ILE A 860 -11.67 -47.30 25.03
CA ILE A 860 -13.10 -47.10 25.30
C ILE A 860 -13.50 -47.70 26.66
N ALA A 861 -12.91 -48.83 27.05
CA ALA A 861 -13.26 -49.53 28.28
C ALA A 861 -12.79 -48.79 29.54
N THR A 862 -11.62 -48.16 29.47
CA THR A 862 -10.96 -47.50 30.61
C THR A 862 -11.07 -45.97 30.58
N ASN A 863 -11.51 -45.39 29.46
CA ASN A 863 -11.47 -43.95 29.17
C ASN A 863 -10.07 -43.33 29.33
N LYS A 864 -9.01 -44.14 29.15
CA LYS A 864 -7.63 -43.67 29.29
C LYS A 864 -7.07 -43.23 27.93
N PRO A 865 -6.54 -42.01 27.83
CA PRO A 865 -5.86 -41.56 26.61
C PRO A 865 -4.59 -42.38 26.35
N THR A 866 -4.42 -42.83 25.11
CA THR A 866 -3.13 -43.31 24.57
C THR A 866 -2.41 -42.18 23.84
N THR A 867 -3.16 -41.29 23.18
CA THR A 867 -2.70 -39.98 22.69
C THR A 867 -3.56 -38.89 23.33
N ASP A 868 -2.94 -38.00 24.09
CA ASP A 868 -3.62 -37.15 25.09
C ASP A 868 -4.02 -35.74 24.60
N GLY A 869 -4.36 -35.60 23.32
CA GLY A 869 -5.06 -34.42 22.81
C GLY A 869 -4.34 -33.09 23.08
N ILE A 870 -3.00 -33.08 22.96
CA ILE A 870 -2.17 -31.90 23.20
C ILE A 870 -2.46 -30.86 22.13
N ILE A 871 -2.74 -29.62 22.55
CA ILE A 871 -2.98 -28.49 21.65
C ILE A 871 -1.92 -27.40 21.84
N GLY A 872 -1.47 -26.83 20.72
CA GLY A 872 -0.34 -25.90 20.71
C GLY A 872 1.00 -26.62 20.88
N ASN A 873 2.09 -25.85 20.97
CA ASN A 873 3.43 -26.41 21.18
C ASN A 873 3.77 -26.40 22.68
N MET A 874 3.44 -27.52 23.35
CA MET A 874 3.67 -27.74 24.77
C MET A 874 5.10 -28.17 25.11
N ASP A 875 5.94 -28.46 24.11
CA ASP A 875 7.36 -28.79 24.33
C ASP A 875 8.17 -27.56 24.77
N ASP A 876 7.69 -26.36 24.42
CA ASP A 876 8.23 -25.09 24.89
C ASP A 876 7.11 -24.06 25.18
N PRO A 877 6.41 -24.18 26.31
CA PRO A 877 5.27 -23.32 26.67
C PRO A 877 5.69 -21.88 27.01
N ASN A 878 7.00 -21.62 27.13
CA ASN A 878 7.53 -20.27 27.29
C ASN A 878 7.74 -19.59 25.93
N LEU A 879 7.92 -20.36 24.86
CA LEU A 879 8.16 -19.84 23.51
C LEU A 879 6.88 -19.60 22.72
N TYR A 880 5.84 -20.44 22.88
CA TYR A 880 4.63 -20.41 22.05
C TYR A 880 3.38 -19.95 22.78
N ALA A 881 2.53 -19.20 22.06
CA ALA A 881 1.25 -18.75 22.58
C ALA A 881 0.22 -19.90 22.54
N LEU A 882 -0.67 -19.92 23.54
CA LEU A 882 -1.69 -20.98 23.70
C LEU A 882 -3.07 -20.48 23.23
N PRO A 883 -3.84 -21.30 22.49
CA PRO A 883 -5.17 -20.93 22.01
C PRO A 883 -6.23 -21.03 23.12
N GLY A 884 -7.36 -20.36 22.96
CA GLY A 884 -8.52 -20.46 23.84
C GLY A 884 -9.53 -21.54 23.42
N PRO A 885 -10.56 -21.77 24.25
CA PRO A 885 -11.63 -22.71 23.93
C PRO A 885 -12.71 -22.15 23.00
N PHE A 886 -12.87 -20.82 22.96
CA PHE A 886 -14.00 -20.18 22.29
C PHE A 886 -13.70 -19.92 20.82
N ALA A 887 -13.87 -20.95 20.02
CA ALA A 887 -13.54 -20.96 18.61
C ALA A 887 -14.46 -21.90 17.84
N THR A 888 -14.28 -21.93 16.52
CA THR A 888 -14.82 -23.01 15.70
C THR A 888 -13.87 -24.20 15.73
N TRP A 889 -14.44 -25.37 16.04
CA TRP A 889 -13.77 -26.65 16.09
C TRP A 889 -14.31 -27.56 15.01
N GLU A 890 -13.42 -28.33 14.38
CA GLU A 890 -13.79 -29.45 13.55
C GLU A 890 -13.48 -30.75 14.29
N ILE A 891 -14.43 -31.68 14.30
CA ILE A 891 -14.31 -33.00 14.91
C ILE A 891 -14.50 -34.02 13.80
N ASN A 892 -13.47 -34.81 13.53
CA ASN A 892 -13.47 -35.87 12.54
C ASN A 892 -13.19 -37.22 13.21
N ILE A 893 -14.10 -38.17 13.03
CA ILE A 893 -13.98 -39.54 13.51
C ILE A 893 -13.89 -40.46 12.28
N PRO A 894 -12.66 -40.74 11.81
CA PRO A 894 -12.44 -41.42 10.54
C PRO A 894 -12.64 -42.94 10.67
N LYS A 895 -13.50 -43.54 9.85
CA LYS A 895 -13.87 -44.97 9.98
C LYS A 895 -12.73 -45.93 9.66
N ASN A 896 -11.80 -45.54 8.80
CA ASN A 896 -10.63 -46.33 8.46
C ASN A 896 -9.68 -46.55 9.65
N TYR A 897 -9.69 -45.64 10.64
CA TYR A 897 -8.95 -45.78 11.90
C TYR A 897 -9.83 -46.27 13.06
N ASN A 898 -11.11 -46.52 12.83
CA ASN A 898 -12.06 -47.00 13.83
C ASN A 898 -12.86 -48.19 13.26
N PRO A 899 -12.26 -49.40 13.18
CA PRO A 899 -12.93 -50.57 12.63
C PRO A 899 -14.18 -50.89 13.44
N GLY A 900 -15.29 -51.24 12.77
CA GLY A 900 -16.55 -51.57 13.44
C GLY A 900 -17.21 -50.41 14.19
N LEU A 901 -16.88 -49.15 13.88
CA LEU A 901 -17.41 -47.97 14.59
C LEU A 901 -18.94 -47.92 14.61
N VAL A 902 -19.52 -47.92 15.81
CA VAL A 902 -20.96 -47.73 16.04
C VAL A 902 -21.19 -46.46 16.87
N LEU A 903 -21.88 -45.49 16.26
CA LEU A 903 -22.22 -44.19 16.88
C LEU A 903 -23.70 -44.07 17.27
N SER A 904 -24.56 -45.01 16.92
CA SER A 904 -26.02 -44.89 17.12
C SER A 904 -26.41 -44.75 18.59
N GLU A 905 -25.66 -45.38 19.50
CA GLU A 905 -25.97 -45.46 20.93
C GLU A 905 -25.25 -44.42 21.78
N ILE A 906 -24.49 -43.49 21.19
CA ILE A 906 -23.77 -42.48 21.98
C ILE A 906 -24.73 -41.62 22.81
N ASP A 907 -24.38 -41.41 24.07
CA ASP A 907 -25.16 -40.64 25.06
C ASP A 907 -24.30 -39.54 25.69
N LYS A 908 -24.80 -38.30 25.66
CA LYS A 908 -24.13 -37.09 26.21
C LYS A 908 -22.64 -36.98 25.89
N PRO A 909 -22.24 -37.00 24.61
CA PRO A 909 -20.85 -36.80 24.24
C PRO A 909 -20.38 -35.39 24.63
N TYR A 910 -19.09 -35.26 24.96
CA TYR A 910 -18.53 -34.02 25.48
C TYR A 910 -17.07 -33.83 25.09
N LEU A 911 -16.68 -32.56 25.01
CA LEU A 911 -15.27 -32.16 25.00
C LEU A 911 -14.81 -31.92 26.44
N GLU A 912 -13.63 -32.40 26.77
CA GLU A 912 -12.93 -32.10 28.02
C GLU A 912 -11.76 -31.16 27.74
N PHE A 913 -11.68 -30.06 28.49
CA PHE A 913 -10.64 -29.06 28.40
C PHE A 913 -9.73 -29.04 29.63
N GLU A 914 -8.46 -28.77 29.38
CA GLU A 914 -7.42 -28.54 30.37
C GLU A 914 -6.55 -27.36 29.92
N GLY A 915 -6.08 -26.56 30.88
CA GLY A 915 -5.29 -25.38 30.56
C GLY A 915 -5.03 -24.47 31.73
N ILE A 916 -4.81 -23.20 31.41
CA ILE A 916 -4.60 -22.12 32.37
C ILE A 916 -5.61 -20.99 32.17
N TYR A 917 -5.94 -20.28 33.23
CA TYR A 917 -6.90 -19.17 33.21
C TYR A 917 -6.54 -18.10 34.23
N ARG A 918 -7.19 -16.94 34.12
CA ARG A 918 -7.19 -15.88 35.11
C ARG A 918 -8.52 -15.86 35.87
N PRO A 919 -8.52 -15.86 37.21
CA PRO A 919 -9.76 -15.71 37.97
C PRO A 919 -10.42 -14.36 37.67
N MET A 920 -11.73 -14.36 37.45
CA MET A 920 -12.54 -13.15 37.49
C MET A 920 -12.66 -12.69 38.96
N GLY A 921 -12.46 -11.38 39.18
CA GLY A 921 -12.44 -10.76 40.50
C GLY A 921 -13.82 -10.54 41.09
#